data_AF-A0A8K0RBH1-F1
#
_entry.id   AF-A0A8K0RBH1-F1
#
_cell.length_a   1.000
_cell.length_b   1.000
_cell.length_c   1.000
_cell.angle_alpha   90.00
_cell.angle_beta   90.00
_cell.angle_gamma   90.00
#
_symmetry.space_group_name_H-M   'P 1'
#
loop_
_entity.id
_entity.type
_entity.pdbx_description
1 polymer ?
#
loop_
_entity_poly.entity_id
_entity_poly.type
_entity_poly.pdbx_seq_one_letter_code
_entity_poly.pdbx_strand_id
1 'polypeptide(L)'
;MEIPSNLPQKLKAAMAPSSTGVNTNQNDPLMHPLEAISQGIQGATQGEYRAPRQSHMGSSNEGPADIIAKVSGSVQGGKREDDGPYFTNNEGIPFPDPAHSKNIGGIPVASDVWLFQKQQTFNRSKNLERMVHPCGSGAFGFFETTKDVSGLTKAHFLGTVGEKTPAFVRFSTVTVGREYPDEARNPRGMAIKLYTMEGNYDIVGLNFVGPDVIRSQARNPKNFLPDYDALFDLLANTPEGNHAGLMFFSDHGTPVGWRNNHGYGCHTFKWVNAEGKFVYIKYHFIAKGGQKQFTQEQATQMCGEDPDYSKRDLWEAIEAGENIEWTAMVQVMEPQDADPEKLGFDPFDVTKVWPRKQFPMQEFGRLVLNKNPENFHRDVEQAAFSPGSMVPGVEDSPDPLLQFRMFFYRDAQYHRIGVNLHQIPVNCPFMTKSFAPLNFDGQMRVDANHAGNKQYAPNSFAHKFRPDVAEAPYQVSDNVMSRKSHYYHEGKKSEYDQPRELWTRVFTEEQRKNTIKNTGNMLKFVGYPEIQKKYLAQIHNIGPDLAQGVYDMLPKPEFQFSEVEKLSQDAHVWYKEKKFQPSTNNKLQGYPTQGHHDLTPAVTVSSSHHILATMLIPTRSHTTIWLWPTGLFPRRIIYYLRAKHITTTLLQKHNITLIPITLSDNALVALDGYEARPANSSLPVMRVKNDDGTETWIRESISIMEYLEEVFTQDGAGSDGVSSVDMRGTSLHQRACTHDIQSLLSDAIIWSTVAMIHSNPATTFWSGLTKADMSPATAADAQKKFDALLSKLESWVERDVVVRKTKSLSGAGADVTFADIALMAQVEYMHEMYGLDWVAEHGMLRLWWERAKGEEWVVKREALLEADRTGEWGCVLDA
;
A
#
# COMPACT_ATOMS: atom_id res chain seq x y z
N MET A 1 -13.66 48.06 59.97
CA MET A 1 -15.01 48.66 59.97
C MET A 1 -15.98 47.58 59.52
N GLU A 2 -17.10 47.46 60.23
CA GLU A 2 -18.14 46.45 60.05
C GLU A 2 -18.78 46.42 58.65
N ILE A 3 -19.37 45.27 58.35
CA ILE A 3 -20.11 44.90 57.14
C ILE A 3 -21.33 45.82 56.95
N PRO A 4 -21.78 46.04 55.70
CA PRO A 4 -23.22 45.97 55.45
C PRO A 4 -23.60 44.95 54.36
N SER A 5 -24.46 44.04 54.81
CA SER A 5 -25.35 43.16 54.08
C SER A 5 -26.38 43.94 53.26
N ASN A 6 -26.62 43.55 52.00
CA ASN A 6 -27.95 43.55 51.37
C ASN A 6 -28.02 42.65 50.11
N LEU A 7 -29.05 41.79 50.13
CA LEU A 7 -29.51 40.74 49.20
C LEU A 7 -30.02 41.28 47.83
N PRO A 8 -30.42 40.48 46.79
CA PRO A 8 -31.14 39.20 46.92
C PRO A 8 -30.90 38.04 45.93
N GLN A 9 -31.33 36.87 46.42
CA GLN A 9 -31.63 35.62 45.74
C GLN A 9 -32.38 35.79 44.41
N LYS A 10 -31.82 35.27 43.32
CA LYS A 10 -32.54 34.66 42.19
C LYS A 10 -31.56 33.84 41.35
N LEU A 11 -31.52 32.52 41.60
CA LEU A 11 -31.19 31.43 40.65
C LEU A 11 -30.93 30.13 41.45
N LYS A 12 -32.01 29.57 42.01
CA LYS A 12 -32.07 28.15 42.38
C LYS A 12 -33.10 27.49 41.48
N ALA A 13 -32.70 27.20 40.24
CA ALA A 13 -33.39 26.29 39.33
C ALA A 13 -32.51 26.04 38.10
N ALA A 14 -31.56 25.10 38.22
CA ALA A 14 -30.96 24.29 37.15
C ALA A 14 -29.64 23.67 37.65
N MET A 15 -29.71 22.77 38.62
CA MET A 15 -28.62 21.82 38.88
C MET A 15 -29.24 20.45 39.03
N ALA A 16 -29.51 19.80 37.90
CA ALA A 16 -29.52 18.35 37.82
C ALA A 16 -28.07 17.93 37.52
N PRO A 17 -27.48 16.99 38.28
CA PRO A 17 -26.09 16.59 38.07
C PRO A 17 -25.98 15.72 36.81
N SER A 18 -25.24 16.20 35.80
CA SER A 18 -24.68 15.32 34.78
C SER A 18 -23.52 14.56 35.40
N SER A 19 -23.64 13.24 35.40
CA SER A 19 -22.67 12.29 35.95
C SER A 19 -21.36 12.28 35.17
N THR A 20 -20.36 13.01 35.64
CA THR A 20 -18.94 12.63 35.54
C THR A 20 -18.27 13.13 36.81
N GLY A 21 -17.93 12.21 37.71
CA GLY A 21 -17.32 12.53 39.00
C GLY A 21 -15.97 13.22 38.83
N VAL A 22 -15.95 14.54 39.02
CA VAL A 22 -14.73 15.33 39.17
C VAL A 22 -14.23 15.13 40.61
N ASN A 23 -13.09 14.46 40.73
CA ASN A 23 -12.44 14.19 42.00
C ASN A 23 -11.67 15.45 42.44
N THR A 24 -12.24 16.23 43.36
CA THR A 24 -11.65 17.47 43.91
C THR A 24 -10.55 17.24 44.95
N ASN A 25 -9.91 16.07 45.00
CA ASN A 25 -9.03 15.67 46.11
C ASN A 25 -7.59 15.31 45.72
N GLN A 26 -7.00 15.95 44.71
CA GLN A 26 -5.54 15.90 44.53
C GLN A 26 -4.97 17.30 44.22
N ASN A 27 -4.52 17.92 45.32
CA ASN A 27 -3.52 18.99 45.44
C ASN A 27 -3.83 20.37 44.83
N ASP A 28 -4.26 21.27 45.71
CA ASP A 28 -3.97 22.70 45.59
C ASP A 28 -2.44 22.91 45.49
N PRO A 29 -1.91 23.54 44.44
CA PRO A 29 -0.48 23.82 44.31
C PRO A 29 0.06 24.82 45.36
N LEU A 30 -0.79 25.37 46.23
CA LEU A 30 -0.41 26.24 47.36
C LEU A 30 -0.22 25.50 48.69
N MET A 31 -0.20 24.16 48.71
CA MET A 31 -0.04 23.36 49.93
C MET A 31 1.18 23.79 50.77
N HIS A 32 0.93 24.10 52.03
CA HIS A 32 1.90 24.61 53.00
C HIS A 32 2.97 23.54 53.32
N PRO A 33 4.26 23.89 53.48
CA PRO A 33 5.38 22.92 53.59
C PRO A 33 5.24 21.83 54.68
N LEU A 34 4.48 22.10 55.73
CA LEU A 34 4.27 21.17 56.86
C LEU A 34 3.37 19.98 56.49
N GLU A 35 2.43 20.14 55.56
CA GLU A 35 1.54 19.03 55.13
C GLU A 35 2.25 18.06 54.20
N ALA A 36 3.22 18.54 53.40
CA ALA A 36 4.08 17.68 52.57
C ALA A 36 5.01 16.79 53.42
N ILE A 37 5.49 17.30 54.56
CA ILE A 37 6.33 16.55 55.50
C ILE A 37 5.52 15.44 56.20
N SER A 38 4.27 15.75 56.59
CA SER A 38 3.35 14.77 57.18
C SER A 38 3.09 13.57 56.25
N GLN A 39 2.87 13.82 54.95
CA GLN A 39 2.66 12.76 53.96
C GLN A 39 3.93 11.96 53.66
N GLY A 40 5.11 12.60 53.70
CA GLY A 40 6.40 11.92 53.54
C GLY A 40 6.70 10.92 54.66
N ILE A 41 6.27 11.20 55.89
CA ILE A 41 6.45 10.29 57.04
C ILE A 41 5.50 9.09 56.96
N GLN A 42 4.27 9.28 56.48
CA GLN A 42 3.34 8.15 56.25
C GLN A 42 3.82 7.20 55.14
N GLY A 43 4.45 7.71 54.07
CA GLY A 43 4.98 6.90 52.97
C GLY A 43 6.19 6.01 53.33
N ALA A 44 6.88 6.28 54.44
CA ALA A 44 8.06 5.51 54.85
C ALA A 44 7.71 4.23 55.65
N THR A 45 6.48 4.10 56.15
CA THR A 45 6.06 2.98 57.01
C THR A 45 5.24 1.91 56.30
N GLN A 46 4.75 2.20 55.10
CA GLN A 46 4.08 1.25 54.20
C GLN A 46 4.75 1.39 52.83
N GLY A 47 5.59 0.42 52.43
CA GLY A 47 6.39 0.50 51.20
C GLY A 47 5.61 1.08 50.02
N GLU A 48 6.24 1.95 49.23
CA GLU A 48 5.62 2.81 48.21
C GLU A 48 4.53 2.11 47.38
N TYR A 49 3.28 2.15 47.84
CA TYR A 49 2.11 2.03 46.98
C TYR A 49 1.72 3.45 46.60
N ARG A 50 2.40 4.02 45.60
CA ARG A 50 1.88 5.23 44.95
C ARG A 50 0.53 4.84 44.35
N ALA A 51 -0.55 5.41 44.88
CA ALA A 51 -1.86 5.32 44.24
C ALA A 51 -1.70 5.65 42.74
N PRO A 52 -2.36 4.91 41.82
CA PRO A 52 -2.23 5.16 40.40
C PRO A 52 -2.57 6.62 40.12
N ARG A 53 -1.56 7.37 39.64
CA ARG A 53 -1.75 8.77 39.25
C ARG A 53 -2.77 8.80 38.13
N GLN A 54 -3.90 9.46 38.35
CA GLN A 54 -4.85 9.70 37.26
C GLN A 54 -4.25 10.72 36.30
N SER A 55 -4.35 10.46 35.00
CA SER A 55 -3.93 11.43 33.99
C SER A 55 -4.87 12.64 34.04
N HIS A 56 -4.35 13.81 34.38
CA HIS A 56 -5.09 15.08 34.28
C HIS A 56 -5.46 15.42 32.82
N MET A 57 -4.87 14.72 31.85
CA MET A 57 -5.14 14.86 30.41
C MET A 57 -6.12 13.79 29.87
N GLY A 58 -6.81 13.04 30.74
CA GLY A 58 -7.71 11.95 30.32
C GLY A 58 -8.80 12.36 29.33
N SER A 59 -9.36 13.57 29.47
CA SER A 59 -10.31 14.18 28.51
C SER A 59 -9.62 14.94 27.38
N SER A 60 -8.32 15.21 27.50
CA SER A 60 -7.54 16.02 26.55
C SER A 60 -6.85 15.21 25.46
N ASN A 61 -6.75 13.89 25.61
CA ASN A 61 -6.03 12.98 24.71
C ASN A 61 -6.99 12.00 24.01
N GLU A 62 -8.00 12.55 23.33
CA GLU A 62 -8.95 11.77 22.55
C GLU A 62 -8.24 11.11 21.36
N GLY A 63 -8.52 9.82 21.15
CA GLY A 63 -7.99 9.11 20.00
C GLY A 63 -8.64 9.57 18.69
N PRO A 64 -8.03 9.28 17.53
CA PRO A 64 -8.61 9.65 16.24
C PRO A 64 -10.05 9.17 16.02
N ALA A 65 -10.38 7.96 16.51
CA ALA A 65 -11.71 7.37 16.43
C ALA A 65 -12.75 8.15 17.26
N ASP A 66 -12.41 8.57 18.47
CA ASP A 66 -13.30 9.35 19.34
C ASP A 66 -13.59 10.73 18.74
N ILE A 67 -12.54 11.39 18.24
CA ILE A 67 -12.66 12.69 17.58
C ILE A 67 -13.58 12.57 16.37
N ILE A 68 -13.34 11.62 15.46
CA ILE A 68 -14.15 11.53 14.24
C ILE A 68 -15.57 11.05 14.51
N ALA A 69 -15.80 10.21 15.52
CA ALA A 69 -17.15 9.79 15.90
C ALA A 69 -17.99 10.99 16.36
N LYS A 70 -17.41 11.94 17.08
CA LYS A 70 -18.06 13.20 17.48
C LYS A 70 -18.20 14.16 16.30
N VAL A 71 -17.12 14.40 15.56
CA VAL A 71 -17.10 15.34 14.43
C VAL A 71 -18.09 14.92 13.34
N SER A 72 -18.18 13.62 13.03
CA SER A 72 -19.17 13.08 12.07
C SER A 72 -20.61 13.11 12.57
N GLY A 73 -20.84 13.32 13.88
CA GLY A 73 -22.16 13.26 14.50
C GLY A 73 -22.65 11.84 14.81
N SER A 74 -21.79 10.82 14.67
CA SER A 74 -22.11 9.42 15.01
C SER A 74 -22.30 9.21 16.51
N VAL A 75 -21.62 10.02 17.34
CA VAL A 75 -21.74 10.04 18.79
C VAL A 75 -22.05 11.47 19.26
N GLN A 76 -22.89 11.62 20.27
CA GLN A 76 -23.16 12.92 20.89
C GLN A 76 -21.91 13.45 21.62
N GLY A 77 -21.54 14.68 21.34
CA GLY A 77 -20.44 15.40 21.97
C GLY A 77 -20.37 16.83 21.44
N GLY A 78 -20.13 17.79 22.33
CA GLY A 78 -19.93 19.19 21.92
C GLY A 78 -18.58 19.37 21.21
N LYS A 79 -18.45 20.49 20.48
CA LYS A 79 -17.12 20.96 20.02
C LYS A 79 -16.25 21.12 21.26
N ARG A 80 -15.04 20.55 21.27
CA ARG A 80 -14.11 20.76 22.39
C ARG A 80 -13.79 22.25 22.46
N GLU A 81 -14.07 22.85 23.61
CA GLU A 81 -13.64 24.22 23.91
C GLU A 81 -12.15 24.22 24.26
N ASP A 82 -11.46 25.31 23.92
CA ASP A 82 -10.13 25.59 24.47
C ASP A 82 -10.31 26.27 25.82
N ASP A 83 -10.63 25.46 26.84
CA ASP A 83 -10.88 25.87 28.22
C ASP A 83 -9.63 25.78 29.11
N GLY A 84 -8.45 25.72 28.47
CA GLY A 84 -7.17 25.71 29.16
C GLY A 84 -7.02 26.95 30.06
N PRO A 85 -6.63 26.80 31.34
CA PRO A 85 -6.53 27.93 32.27
C PRO A 85 -5.38 28.90 31.94
N TYR A 86 -4.42 28.49 31.12
CA TYR A 86 -3.27 29.28 30.69
C TYR A 86 -2.67 28.73 29.40
N PHE A 87 -1.94 29.57 28.66
CA PHE A 87 -1.20 29.13 27.47
C PHE A 87 -0.01 28.25 27.86
N THR A 88 0.23 27.20 27.08
CA THR A 88 1.37 26.30 27.26
C THR A 88 2.13 26.12 25.96
N ASN A 89 3.37 25.67 26.08
CA ASN A 89 4.15 25.20 24.93
C ASN A 89 3.80 23.74 24.62
N ASN A 90 4.38 23.13 23.57
CA ASN A 90 4.00 21.77 23.17
C ASN A 90 4.38 20.70 24.21
N GLU A 91 5.25 21.01 25.17
CA GLU A 91 5.58 20.16 26.31
C GLU A 91 4.66 20.38 27.53
N GLY A 92 3.65 21.25 27.42
CA GLY A 92 2.72 21.58 28.49
C GLY A 92 3.27 22.57 29.53
N ILE A 93 4.41 23.23 29.25
CA ILE A 93 5.01 24.21 30.14
C ILE A 93 4.25 25.54 30.02
N PRO A 94 3.73 26.11 31.12
CA PRO A 94 3.00 27.38 31.09
C PRO A 94 3.87 28.52 30.55
N PHE A 95 3.28 29.34 29.68
CA PHE A 95 3.88 30.60 29.25
C PHE A 95 3.80 31.62 30.38
N PRO A 96 4.90 32.26 30.78
CA PRO A 96 4.85 33.39 31.70
C PRO A 96 4.20 34.61 31.02
N ASP A 97 4.46 34.81 29.72
CA ASP A 97 3.86 35.85 28.89
C ASP A 97 3.88 35.40 27.41
N PRO A 98 2.73 35.24 26.73
CA PRO A 98 2.67 34.80 25.33
C PRO A 98 2.92 35.93 24.30
N ALA A 99 2.97 37.19 24.75
CA ALA A 99 3.08 38.37 23.89
C ALA A 99 4.50 38.93 23.79
N HIS A 100 5.37 38.65 24.75
CA HIS A 100 6.73 39.20 24.79
C HIS A 100 7.82 38.12 24.72
N SER A 101 8.83 38.36 23.89
CA SER A 101 10.03 37.53 23.86
C SER A 101 10.95 37.84 25.03
N LYS A 102 11.63 36.81 25.54
CA LYS A 102 12.79 36.97 26.41
C LYS A 102 13.89 37.68 25.63
N ASN A 103 14.33 38.83 26.13
CA ASN A 103 15.23 39.71 25.38
C ASN A 103 16.25 40.43 26.29
N ILE A 104 17.31 40.97 25.69
CA ILE A 104 18.26 41.91 26.30
C ILE A 104 18.11 43.24 25.56
N GLY A 105 17.44 44.22 26.18
CA GLY A 105 17.25 45.55 25.57
C GLY A 105 16.53 45.51 24.22
N GLY A 106 15.60 44.57 24.02
CA GLY A 106 14.87 44.34 22.77
C GLY A 106 15.45 43.26 21.86
N ILE A 107 16.65 42.75 22.12
CA ILE A 107 17.26 41.67 21.33
C ILE A 107 16.76 40.31 21.83
N PRO A 108 16.01 39.52 21.04
CA PRO A 108 15.59 38.17 21.45
C PRO A 108 16.80 37.27 21.70
N VAL A 109 16.74 36.44 22.74
CA VAL A 109 17.85 35.55 23.10
C VAL A 109 17.56 34.10 22.71
N ALA A 110 18.60 33.34 22.39
CA ALA A 110 18.44 31.94 22.00
C ALA A 110 17.87 31.03 23.11
N SER A 111 17.89 31.50 24.36
CA SER A 111 17.27 30.81 25.50
C SER A 111 15.74 30.98 25.57
N ASP A 112 15.13 31.74 24.64
CA ASP A 112 13.68 31.80 24.47
C ASP A 112 13.17 30.63 23.63
N VAL A 113 13.12 29.45 24.24
CA VAL A 113 12.67 28.22 23.57
C VAL A 113 11.18 28.29 23.17
N TRP A 114 10.39 29.15 23.83
CA TRP A 114 8.97 29.34 23.54
C TRP A 114 8.75 30.11 22.24
N LEU A 115 9.46 31.24 22.06
CA LEU A 115 9.46 31.98 20.80
C LEU A 115 9.85 31.07 19.63
N PHE A 116 10.94 30.30 19.80
CA PHE A 116 11.43 29.42 18.76
C PHE A 116 10.48 28.29 18.43
N GLN A 117 9.91 27.60 19.42
CA GLN A 117 8.95 26.53 19.15
C GLN A 117 7.71 27.05 18.41
N LYS A 118 7.16 28.20 18.81
CA LYS A 118 6.03 28.85 18.13
C LYS A 118 6.36 29.18 16.67
N GLN A 119 7.51 29.81 16.41
CA GLN A 119 7.94 30.17 15.05
C GLN A 119 8.29 28.94 14.20
N GLN A 120 8.93 27.93 14.78
CA GLN A 120 9.28 26.68 14.11
C GLN A 120 8.03 25.89 13.70
N THR A 121 6.98 25.91 14.53
CA THR A 121 5.68 25.33 14.22
C THR A 121 4.99 26.11 13.11
N PHE A 122 4.97 27.45 13.19
CA PHE A 122 4.41 28.30 12.13
C PHE A 122 5.05 28.01 10.76
N ASN A 123 6.39 27.93 10.71
CA ASN A 123 7.14 27.65 9.48
C ASN A 123 6.80 26.27 8.85
N ARG A 124 6.16 25.37 9.59
CA ARG A 124 5.82 24.00 9.18
C ARG A 124 4.30 23.72 9.14
N SER A 125 3.48 24.75 9.31
CA SER A 125 2.02 24.62 9.44
C SER A 125 1.28 24.37 8.12
N LYS A 126 1.93 24.62 6.97
CA LYS A 126 1.36 24.38 5.64
C LYS A 126 1.78 23.00 5.13
N ASN A 127 0.80 22.13 4.90
CA ASN A 127 1.03 20.88 4.18
C ASN A 127 1.26 21.16 2.69
N LEU A 128 1.84 20.19 2.00
CA LEU A 128 1.77 20.12 0.55
C LEU A 128 0.29 20.12 0.15
N GLU A 129 -0.08 20.96 -0.81
CA GLU A 129 -1.43 20.95 -1.37
C GLU A 129 -1.63 19.70 -2.23
N ARG A 130 -2.88 19.41 -2.58
CA ARG A 130 -3.16 18.33 -3.53
C ARG A 130 -2.68 18.76 -4.92
N MET A 131 -1.96 17.88 -5.61
CA MET A 131 -1.48 18.16 -6.99
C MET A 131 -2.61 18.48 -7.97
N VAL A 132 -3.78 17.90 -7.72
CA VAL A 132 -5.05 18.23 -8.36
C VAL A 132 -6.11 18.35 -7.27
N HIS A 133 -7.14 19.13 -7.54
CA HIS A 133 -8.19 19.46 -6.60
C HIS A 133 -7.75 20.18 -5.31
N PRO A 134 -6.81 21.14 -5.33
CA PRO A 134 -6.33 21.77 -4.10
C PRO A 134 -7.36 22.74 -3.49
N CYS A 135 -8.11 23.49 -4.29
CA CYS A 135 -9.16 24.40 -3.79
C CYS A 135 -10.48 23.64 -3.57
N GLY A 136 -11.04 23.71 -2.36
CA GLY A 136 -12.30 23.03 -2.04
C GLY A 136 -12.74 23.20 -0.58
N SER A 137 -13.95 22.72 -0.28
CA SER A 137 -14.48 22.57 1.09
C SER A 137 -15.15 21.21 1.26
N GLY A 138 -15.52 20.86 2.49
CA GLY A 138 -16.21 19.62 2.77
C GLY A 138 -17.23 19.76 3.87
N ALA A 139 -18.08 18.75 4.01
CA ALA A 139 -19.08 18.65 5.05
C ALA A 139 -19.36 17.18 5.40
N PHE A 140 -19.86 16.97 6.62
CA PHE A 140 -20.26 15.69 7.16
C PHE A 140 -21.78 15.49 6.99
N GLY A 141 -22.17 14.23 7.03
CA GLY A 141 -23.55 13.81 7.15
C GLY A 141 -23.67 12.30 7.06
N PHE A 142 -24.60 11.79 6.26
CA PHE A 142 -24.82 10.36 6.12
C PHE A 142 -25.31 9.97 4.73
N PHE A 143 -25.02 8.74 4.36
CA PHE A 143 -25.66 8.03 3.26
C PHE A 143 -26.75 7.11 3.81
N GLU A 144 -27.94 7.16 3.23
CA GLU A 144 -29.06 6.30 3.59
C GLU A 144 -29.45 5.39 2.41
N THR A 145 -29.50 4.09 2.66
CA THR A 145 -29.97 3.11 1.66
C THR A 145 -31.49 3.19 1.55
N THR A 146 -32.01 3.46 0.35
CA THR A 146 -33.46 3.68 0.15
C THR A 146 -34.15 2.57 -0.64
N LYS A 147 -33.37 1.74 -1.35
CA LYS A 147 -33.87 0.58 -2.10
C LYS A 147 -33.03 -0.65 -1.77
N ASP A 148 -33.67 -1.82 -1.80
CA ASP A 148 -32.99 -3.09 -1.64
C ASP A 148 -32.21 -3.41 -2.93
N VAL A 149 -30.89 -3.50 -2.80
CA VAL A 149 -29.95 -3.87 -3.88
C VAL A 149 -29.12 -5.10 -3.51
N SER A 150 -29.55 -5.87 -2.50
CA SER A 150 -28.83 -7.06 -2.01
C SER A 150 -28.65 -8.14 -3.08
N GLY A 151 -29.55 -8.21 -4.07
CA GLY A 151 -29.41 -9.08 -5.24
C GLY A 151 -28.26 -8.68 -6.18
N LEU A 152 -27.76 -7.45 -6.10
CA LEU A 152 -26.69 -6.90 -6.94
C LEU A 152 -25.35 -6.80 -6.20
N THR A 153 -25.37 -6.51 -4.89
CA THR A 153 -24.14 -6.32 -4.09
C THR A 153 -24.26 -6.85 -2.67
N LYS A 154 -23.17 -7.43 -2.15
CA LYS A 154 -23.01 -7.84 -0.75
C LYS A 154 -22.46 -6.73 0.16
N ALA A 155 -22.30 -5.50 -0.35
CA ALA A 155 -21.75 -4.40 0.41
C ALA A 155 -22.60 -4.08 1.65
N HIS A 156 -22.01 -4.21 2.84
CA HIS A 156 -22.73 -4.13 4.11
C HIS A 156 -23.56 -2.86 4.27
N PHE A 157 -23.05 -1.69 3.83
CA PHE A 157 -23.75 -0.41 3.96
C PHE A 157 -25.04 -0.33 3.12
N LEU A 158 -25.20 -1.23 2.13
CA LEU A 158 -26.38 -1.36 1.27
C LEU A 158 -27.29 -2.54 1.66
N GLY A 159 -26.90 -3.32 2.69
CA GLY A 159 -27.59 -4.57 3.05
C GLY A 159 -28.95 -4.38 3.73
N THR A 160 -29.33 -3.17 4.13
CA THR A 160 -30.61 -2.90 4.80
C THR A 160 -31.15 -1.53 4.40
N VAL A 161 -32.40 -1.49 3.95
CA VAL A 161 -33.11 -0.24 3.64
C VAL A 161 -33.34 0.55 4.93
N GLY A 162 -33.03 1.86 4.89
CA GLY A 162 -33.06 2.77 6.03
C GLY A 162 -31.75 2.85 6.82
N GLU A 163 -30.76 2.01 6.51
CA GLU A 163 -29.44 2.08 7.14
C GLU A 163 -28.76 3.41 6.85
N LYS A 164 -28.28 4.10 7.89
CA LYS A 164 -27.59 5.39 7.77
C LYS A 164 -26.11 5.23 8.07
N THR A 165 -25.31 5.27 7.03
CA THR A 165 -23.85 5.19 7.11
C THR A 165 -23.26 6.59 7.22
N PRO A 166 -22.44 6.91 8.24
CA PRO A 166 -21.79 8.22 8.33
C PRO A 166 -20.97 8.52 7.08
N ALA A 167 -20.95 9.78 6.67
CA ALA A 167 -20.29 10.21 5.44
C ALA A 167 -19.53 11.53 5.62
N PHE A 168 -18.44 11.67 4.87
CA PHE A 168 -17.74 12.94 4.66
C PHE A 168 -17.59 13.19 3.17
N VAL A 169 -17.94 14.39 2.72
CA VAL A 169 -17.85 14.78 1.31
C VAL A 169 -16.93 15.97 1.17
N ARG A 170 -16.03 15.91 0.19
CA ARG A 170 -15.21 17.05 -0.24
C ARG A 170 -15.55 17.45 -1.67
N PHE A 171 -15.88 18.71 -1.84
CA PHE A 171 -16.03 19.38 -3.13
C PHE A 171 -14.76 20.17 -3.46
N SER A 172 -14.49 20.38 -4.74
CA SER A 172 -13.29 21.11 -5.17
C SER A 172 -13.33 21.52 -6.63
N THR A 173 -12.55 22.54 -7.02
CA THR A 173 -12.09 22.72 -8.41
C THR A 173 -10.99 21.68 -8.73
N VAL A 174 -10.31 21.70 -9.89
CA VAL A 174 -9.34 20.66 -10.30
C VAL A 174 -7.91 21.17 -10.47
N THR A 175 -7.65 22.14 -11.34
CA THR A 175 -6.30 22.26 -11.95
C THR A 175 -5.39 23.34 -11.39
N VAL A 176 -5.93 24.35 -10.72
CA VAL A 176 -5.16 25.49 -10.20
C VAL A 176 -5.08 25.41 -8.67
N GLY A 177 -4.04 26.00 -8.08
CA GLY A 177 -3.71 25.95 -6.65
C GLY A 177 -4.86 26.30 -5.69
N ARG A 178 -4.66 26.03 -4.40
CA ARG A 178 -5.71 26.13 -3.35
C ARG A 178 -6.39 27.50 -3.19
N GLU A 179 -5.78 28.56 -3.73
CA GLU A 179 -6.25 29.95 -3.67
C GLU A 179 -7.02 30.37 -4.94
N TYR A 180 -7.34 29.42 -5.81
CA TYR A 180 -8.14 29.69 -7.01
C TYR A 180 -9.61 29.99 -6.65
N PRO A 181 -10.27 30.99 -7.28
CA PRO A 181 -11.67 31.31 -6.99
C PRO A 181 -12.61 30.13 -7.26
N ASP A 182 -13.60 29.94 -6.39
CA ASP A 182 -14.54 28.82 -6.47
C ASP A 182 -15.32 28.76 -7.77
N GLU A 183 -15.74 29.92 -8.27
CA GLU A 183 -16.59 30.04 -9.46
C GLU A 183 -15.83 30.11 -10.77
N ALA A 184 -14.50 30.03 -10.73
CA ALA A 184 -13.72 30.01 -11.95
C ALA A 184 -13.99 28.72 -12.76
N ARG A 185 -13.94 28.84 -14.09
CA ARG A 185 -14.25 27.75 -15.02
C ARG A 185 -13.34 26.56 -14.78
N ASN A 186 -13.91 25.45 -14.33
CA ASN A 186 -13.17 24.23 -13.98
C ASN A 186 -14.14 23.04 -13.83
N PRO A 187 -13.73 21.79 -14.04
CA PRO A 187 -14.51 20.68 -13.50
C PRO A 187 -14.63 20.80 -11.97
N ARG A 188 -15.65 20.18 -11.40
CA ARG A 188 -15.84 20.09 -9.94
C ARG A 188 -15.68 18.65 -9.48
N GLY A 189 -14.79 18.43 -8.52
CA GLY A 189 -14.66 17.17 -7.79
C GLY A 189 -15.77 17.01 -6.76
N MET A 190 -16.25 15.78 -6.62
CA MET A 190 -17.15 15.34 -5.55
C MET A 190 -16.64 14.00 -5.04
N ALA A 191 -15.86 14.04 -3.96
CA ALA A 191 -15.32 12.86 -3.31
C ALA A 191 -16.12 12.54 -2.06
N ILE A 192 -16.67 11.33 -1.98
CA ILE A 192 -17.52 10.85 -0.89
C ILE A 192 -16.77 9.74 -0.17
N LYS A 193 -16.63 9.86 1.15
CA LYS A 193 -16.12 8.81 2.04
C LYS A 193 -17.28 8.31 2.90
N LEU A 194 -17.54 7.01 2.85
CA LEU A 194 -18.53 6.33 3.68
C LEU A 194 -17.79 5.52 4.75
N TYR A 195 -18.11 5.77 6.02
CA TYR A 195 -17.53 5.06 7.15
C TYR A 195 -18.35 3.81 7.44
N THR A 196 -18.03 2.71 6.77
CA THR A 196 -18.81 1.46 6.85
C THR A 196 -18.29 0.52 7.92
N MET A 197 -19.09 -0.50 8.25
CA MET A 197 -18.70 -1.55 9.20
C MET A 197 -17.62 -2.51 8.68
N GLU A 198 -17.32 -2.48 7.37
CA GLU A 198 -16.30 -3.31 6.72
C GLU A 198 -15.17 -2.46 6.10
N GLY A 199 -14.96 -1.26 6.66
CA GLY A 199 -13.91 -0.32 6.24
C GLY A 199 -14.47 0.95 5.61
N ASN A 200 -13.58 1.90 5.28
CA ASN A 200 -13.99 3.12 4.59
C ASN A 200 -14.14 2.85 3.09
N TYR A 201 -15.27 3.23 2.51
CA TYR A 201 -15.51 3.18 1.07
C TYR A 201 -15.43 4.60 0.48
N ASP A 202 -14.61 4.81 -0.55
CA ASP A 202 -14.45 6.11 -1.20
C ASP A 202 -14.96 6.11 -2.64
N ILE A 203 -15.93 6.97 -2.94
CA ILE A 203 -16.40 7.27 -4.30
C ILE A 203 -15.79 8.60 -4.72
N VAL A 204 -14.82 8.57 -5.64
CA VAL A 204 -14.03 9.74 -6.03
C VAL A 204 -14.41 10.24 -7.43
N GLY A 205 -15.49 11.03 -7.46
CA GLY A 205 -16.15 11.47 -8.69
C GLY A 205 -15.88 12.92 -9.12
N LEU A 206 -16.51 13.29 -10.23
CA LEU A 206 -16.52 14.63 -10.83
C LEU A 206 -17.95 15.01 -11.25
N ASN A 207 -18.18 16.27 -11.62
CA ASN A 207 -19.45 16.73 -12.19
C ASN A 207 -19.60 16.46 -13.70
N PHE A 208 -18.53 16.05 -14.37
CA PHE A 208 -18.53 15.48 -15.72
C PHE A 208 -17.23 14.72 -15.95
N VAL A 209 -17.20 13.90 -17.01
CA VAL A 209 -16.14 12.92 -17.22
C VAL A 209 -15.13 13.37 -18.28
N GLY A 210 -13.86 13.05 -18.11
CA GLY A 210 -12.80 13.38 -19.07
C GLY A 210 -11.47 12.65 -18.82
N PRO A 211 -10.55 12.67 -19.81
CA PRO A 211 -9.24 12.02 -19.71
C PRO A 211 -8.25 12.81 -18.85
N ASP A 212 -7.06 12.23 -18.60
CA ASP A 212 -5.96 12.92 -17.92
C ASP A 212 -5.36 14.00 -18.83
N VAL A 213 -5.57 15.25 -18.45
CA VAL A 213 -5.19 16.45 -19.21
C VAL A 213 -4.41 17.45 -18.35
N ILE A 214 -4.05 17.09 -17.12
CA ILE A 214 -3.75 18.05 -16.04
C ILE A 214 -2.60 19.00 -16.39
N ARG A 215 -1.54 18.50 -17.04
CA ARG A 215 -0.39 19.34 -17.42
C ARG A 215 -0.73 20.39 -18.47
N SER A 216 -1.63 20.10 -19.40
CA SER A 216 -2.08 21.08 -20.41
C SER A 216 -2.86 22.25 -19.80
N GLN A 217 -3.41 22.04 -18.60
CA GLN A 217 -4.16 23.02 -17.84
C GLN A 217 -3.33 23.69 -16.73
N ALA A 218 -2.05 23.32 -16.61
CA ALA A 218 -1.14 23.95 -15.68
C ALA A 218 -0.74 25.35 -16.15
N ARG A 219 -0.06 26.09 -15.27
CA ARG A 219 0.49 27.40 -15.62
C ARG A 219 1.72 27.24 -16.51
N ASN A 220 1.86 28.14 -17.47
CA ASN A 220 3.01 28.19 -18.36
C ASN A 220 4.31 28.37 -17.53
N PRO A 221 5.33 27.52 -17.69
CA PRO A 221 6.52 27.57 -16.84
C PRO A 221 7.39 28.82 -17.05
N LYS A 222 7.23 29.54 -18.18
CA LYS A 222 8.01 30.75 -18.49
C LYS A 222 7.53 31.98 -17.72
N ASN A 223 6.22 32.15 -17.58
CA ASN A 223 5.61 33.38 -17.05
C ASN A 223 4.53 33.15 -15.99
N PHE A 224 4.24 31.89 -15.67
CA PHE A 224 3.24 31.46 -14.70
C PHE A 224 1.80 31.93 -14.98
N LEU A 225 1.49 32.31 -16.22
CA LEU A 225 0.13 32.62 -16.68
C LEU A 225 -0.62 31.33 -17.08
N PRO A 226 -1.96 31.35 -17.21
CA PRO A 226 -2.69 30.27 -17.86
C PRO A 226 -2.14 30.00 -19.27
N ASP A 227 -1.89 28.73 -19.59
CA ASP A 227 -1.36 28.31 -20.88
C ASP A 227 -2.48 27.87 -21.83
N TYR A 228 -3.05 28.83 -22.57
CA TYR A 228 -4.12 28.53 -23.52
C TYR A 228 -3.61 27.73 -24.73
N ASP A 229 -2.35 27.92 -25.13
CA ASP A 229 -1.75 27.13 -26.21
C ASP A 229 -1.74 25.65 -25.82
N ALA A 230 -1.25 25.32 -24.63
CA ALA A 230 -1.19 23.93 -24.16
C ALA A 230 -2.58 23.28 -24.03
N LEU A 231 -3.57 23.99 -23.46
CA LEU A 231 -4.94 23.49 -23.33
C LEU A 231 -5.55 23.14 -24.70
N PHE A 232 -5.50 24.08 -25.63
CA PHE A 232 -6.12 23.89 -26.94
C PHE A 232 -5.30 22.95 -27.84
N ASP A 233 -3.98 22.91 -27.72
CA ASP A 233 -3.14 21.97 -28.48
C ASP A 233 -3.41 20.52 -28.06
N LEU A 234 -3.58 20.26 -26.76
CA LEU A 234 -3.99 18.93 -26.32
C LEU A 234 -5.34 18.55 -26.94
N LEU A 235 -6.37 19.39 -26.79
CA LEU A 235 -7.71 19.12 -27.33
C LEU A 235 -7.72 19.02 -28.86
N ALA A 236 -6.87 19.78 -29.56
CA ALA A 236 -6.68 19.73 -31.00
C ALA A 236 -6.12 18.38 -31.49
N ASN A 237 -5.33 17.70 -30.66
CA ASN A 237 -4.63 16.47 -31.00
C ASN A 237 -5.21 15.22 -30.31
N THR A 238 -6.25 15.38 -29.47
CA THR A 238 -6.90 14.29 -28.72
C THR A 238 -8.42 14.34 -28.89
N PRO A 239 -8.99 13.73 -29.96
CA PRO A 239 -10.44 13.70 -30.16
C PRO A 239 -11.21 13.21 -28.93
N GLU A 240 -10.67 12.21 -28.21
CA GLU A 240 -11.23 11.62 -26.98
C GLU A 240 -11.44 12.64 -25.85
N GLY A 241 -10.68 13.74 -25.83
CA GLY A 241 -10.81 14.80 -24.81
C GLY A 241 -11.98 15.76 -25.04
N ASN A 242 -12.58 15.78 -26.23
CA ASN A 242 -13.51 16.85 -26.61
C ASN A 242 -14.94 16.69 -26.06
N HIS A 243 -15.32 15.51 -25.53
CA HIS A 243 -16.55 15.41 -24.74
C HIS A 243 -16.44 16.24 -23.45
N ALA A 244 -15.33 16.05 -22.73
CA ALA A 244 -15.00 16.83 -21.54
C ALA A 244 -14.73 18.30 -21.88
N GLY A 245 -14.06 18.56 -23.01
CA GLY A 245 -13.84 19.91 -23.54
C GLY A 245 -15.16 20.66 -23.73
N LEU A 246 -16.14 20.04 -24.38
CA LEU A 246 -17.46 20.65 -24.59
C LEU A 246 -18.16 20.97 -23.26
N MET A 247 -18.09 20.06 -22.28
CA MET A 247 -18.61 20.30 -20.92
C MET A 247 -17.87 21.45 -20.22
N PHE A 248 -16.54 21.50 -20.33
CA PHE A 248 -15.70 22.52 -19.74
C PHE A 248 -16.01 23.92 -20.27
N PHE A 249 -16.22 24.08 -21.58
CA PHE A 249 -16.55 25.37 -22.19
C PHE A 249 -18.03 25.74 -22.07
N SER A 250 -18.92 24.78 -21.82
CA SER A 250 -20.32 25.06 -21.49
C SER A 250 -20.48 25.63 -20.08
N ASP A 251 -21.68 26.10 -19.71
CA ASP A 251 -21.93 26.62 -18.36
C ASP A 251 -21.81 25.54 -17.26
N HIS A 252 -21.72 24.23 -17.62
CA HIS A 252 -21.38 23.16 -16.66
C HIS A 252 -19.99 23.34 -16.02
N GLY A 253 -19.11 24.14 -16.61
CA GLY A 253 -17.81 24.51 -16.01
C GLY A 253 -17.90 25.54 -14.88
N THR A 254 -19.08 26.15 -14.66
CA THR A 254 -19.32 27.23 -13.68
C THR A 254 -20.63 26.99 -12.90
N PRO A 255 -20.76 25.87 -12.15
CA PRO A 255 -21.96 25.55 -11.39
C PRO A 255 -22.19 26.53 -10.22
N VAL A 256 -23.44 26.86 -9.91
CA VAL A 256 -23.79 27.76 -8.79
C VAL A 256 -23.65 27.02 -7.45
N GLY A 257 -22.52 27.21 -6.77
CA GLY A 257 -22.29 26.56 -5.47
C GLY A 257 -22.02 25.07 -5.58
N TRP A 258 -21.68 24.43 -4.45
CA TRP A 258 -21.52 22.98 -4.40
C TRP A 258 -22.85 22.22 -4.42
N ARG A 259 -23.89 22.78 -3.81
CA ARG A 259 -25.17 22.10 -3.57
C ARG A 259 -26.09 21.97 -4.79
N ASN A 260 -25.92 22.79 -5.82
CA ASN A 260 -26.72 22.74 -7.05
C ASN A 260 -25.97 22.04 -8.18
N ASN A 261 -25.16 21.03 -7.86
CA ASN A 261 -24.37 20.31 -8.85
C ASN A 261 -24.53 18.80 -8.69
N HIS A 262 -24.60 18.10 -9.82
CA HIS A 262 -24.62 16.64 -9.85
C HIS A 262 -23.20 16.10 -9.67
N GLY A 263 -23.09 14.91 -9.06
CA GLY A 263 -21.84 14.17 -8.95
C GLY A 263 -21.92 12.85 -9.69
N TYR A 264 -20.82 12.42 -10.31
CA TYR A 264 -20.74 11.18 -11.06
C TYR A 264 -19.50 10.40 -10.64
N GLY A 265 -19.64 9.10 -10.43
CA GLY A 265 -18.49 8.21 -10.16
C GLY A 265 -17.51 8.11 -11.33
N CYS A 266 -17.92 8.57 -12.52
CA CYS A 266 -17.18 8.58 -13.79
C CYS A 266 -16.93 7.19 -14.38
N HIS A 267 -16.17 6.39 -13.64
CA HIS A 267 -15.78 5.04 -14.03
C HIS A 267 -16.94 4.06 -13.97
N THR A 268 -16.76 2.97 -14.70
CA THR A 268 -17.50 1.74 -14.47
C THR A 268 -16.88 0.99 -13.29
N PHE A 269 -17.69 0.51 -12.37
CA PHE A 269 -17.30 -0.35 -11.25
C PHE A 269 -18.03 -1.69 -11.36
N LYS A 270 -17.70 -2.65 -10.51
CA LYS A 270 -18.45 -3.90 -10.34
C LYS A 270 -19.19 -3.89 -9.01
N TRP A 271 -20.42 -4.36 -9.03
CA TRP A 271 -21.15 -4.77 -7.83
C TRP A 271 -21.22 -6.29 -7.81
N VAL A 272 -20.85 -6.89 -6.68
CA VAL A 272 -20.76 -8.34 -6.50
C VAL A 272 -21.70 -8.76 -5.38
N ASN A 273 -22.63 -9.66 -5.68
CA ASN A 273 -23.62 -10.13 -4.73
C ASN A 273 -23.10 -11.27 -3.83
N ALA A 274 -23.94 -11.79 -2.95
CA ALA A 274 -23.57 -12.84 -2.00
C ALA A 274 -23.22 -14.19 -2.68
N GLU A 275 -23.76 -14.45 -3.87
CA GLU A 275 -23.45 -15.65 -4.66
C GLU A 275 -22.16 -15.51 -5.51
N GLY A 276 -21.48 -14.36 -5.42
CA GLY A 276 -20.28 -14.08 -6.21
C GLY A 276 -20.56 -13.72 -7.67
N LYS A 277 -21.82 -13.47 -8.04
CA LYS A 277 -22.19 -12.92 -9.35
C LYS A 277 -21.99 -11.42 -9.35
N PHE A 278 -21.57 -10.88 -10.48
CA PHE A 278 -21.31 -9.44 -10.60
C PHE A 278 -22.05 -8.79 -11.77
N VAL A 279 -22.34 -7.51 -11.60
CA VAL A 279 -22.83 -6.59 -12.63
C VAL A 279 -21.91 -5.38 -12.71
N TYR A 280 -21.84 -4.75 -13.87
CA TYR A 280 -21.15 -3.47 -14.03
C TYR A 280 -22.07 -2.30 -13.68
N ILE A 281 -21.52 -1.26 -13.05
CA ILE A 281 -22.30 -0.12 -12.59
C ILE A 281 -21.61 1.24 -12.83
N LYS A 282 -22.42 2.29 -12.99
CA LYS A 282 -21.98 3.69 -12.89
C LYS A 282 -22.79 4.44 -11.83
N TYR A 283 -22.10 5.15 -10.94
CA TYR A 283 -22.71 5.97 -9.89
C TYR A 283 -23.12 7.36 -10.37
N HIS A 284 -24.30 7.81 -9.93
CA HIS A 284 -24.85 9.15 -10.19
C HIS A 284 -25.46 9.72 -8.90
N PHE A 285 -25.05 10.91 -8.49
CA PHE A 285 -25.59 11.64 -7.35
C PHE A 285 -26.33 12.88 -7.86
N ILE A 286 -27.66 12.80 -7.88
CA ILE A 286 -28.53 13.84 -8.46
C ILE A 286 -28.94 14.81 -7.37
N ALA A 287 -28.42 16.03 -7.43
CA ALA A 287 -28.77 17.11 -6.49
C ALA A 287 -30.28 17.34 -6.45
N LYS A 288 -30.86 17.35 -5.25
CA LYS A 288 -32.30 17.51 -5.03
C LYS A 288 -32.84 18.84 -5.58
N GLY A 289 -32.03 19.90 -5.51
CA GLY A 289 -32.34 21.21 -6.08
C GLY A 289 -32.14 21.34 -7.59
N GLY A 290 -31.77 20.25 -8.27
CA GLY A 290 -31.36 20.26 -9.67
C GLY A 290 -29.97 20.84 -9.89
N GLN A 291 -29.53 20.84 -11.16
CA GLN A 291 -28.28 21.48 -11.56
C GLN A 291 -28.53 22.97 -11.88
N LYS A 292 -27.68 23.86 -11.40
CA LYS A 292 -27.69 25.30 -11.73
C LYS A 292 -26.31 25.76 -12.12
N GLN A 293 -26.23 26.70 -13.06
CA GLN A 293 -24.98 27.20 -13.62
C GLN A 293 -25.01 28.71 -13.76
N PHE A 294 -23.87 29.36 -13.50
CA PHE A 294 -23.61 30.73 -13.88
C PHE A 294 -23.24 30.80 -15.35
N THR A 295 -23.62 31.88 -16.03
CA THR A 295 -22.94 32.27 -17.27
C THR A 295 -21.50 32.68 -16.97
N GLN A 296 -20.65 32.75 -18.01
CA GLN A 296 -19.26 33.18 -17.83
C GLN A 296 -19.15 34.57 -17.18
N GLU A 297 -20.00 35.52 -17.54
CA GLU A 297 -19.98 36.88 -16.98
C GLU A 297 -20.34 36.87 -15.49
N GLN A 298 -21.38 36.13 -15.12
CA GLN A 298 -21.82 35.99 -13.73
C GLN A 298 -20.73 35.32 -12.89
N ALA A 299 -20.12 34.25 -13.41
CA ALA A 299 -19.02 33.56 -12.74
C ALA A 299 -17.80 34.47 -12.56
N THR A 300 -17.42 35.24 -13.60
CA THR A 300 -16.32 36.22 -13.51
C THR A 300 -16.60 37.32 -12.49
N GLN A 301 -17.84 37.83 -12.44
CA GLN A 301 -18.25 38.80 -11.42
C GLN A 301 -18.15 38.19 -10.03
N MET A 302 -18.71 37.00 -9.82
CA MET A 302 -18.71 36.32 -8.53
C MET A 302 -17.28 36.04 -8.04
N CYS A 303 -16.37 35.61 -8.92
CA CYS A 303 -14.95 35.44 -8.58
C CYS A 303 -14.28 36.72 -8.06
N GLY A 304 -14.75 37.89 -8.46
CA GLY A 304 -14.24 39.19 -7.99
C GLY A 304 -14.91 39.67 -6.70
N GLU A 305 -16.18 39.35 -6.50
CA GLU A 305 -16.98 39.77 -5.34
C GLU A 305 -16.79 38.83 -4.13
N ASP A 306 -16.87 37.52 -4.35
CA ASP A 306 -16.66 36.48 -3.34
C ASP A 306 -15.92 35.28 -3.95
N PRO A 307 -14.58 35.25 -3.91
CA PRO A 307 -13.79 34.12 -4.42
C PRO A 307 -14.03 32.81 -3.66
N ASP A 308 -14.67 32.87 -2.49
CA ASP A 308 -15.03 31.73 -1.63
C ASP A 308 -16.55 31.41 -1.64
N TYR A 309 -17.29 31.90 -2.64
CA TYR A 309 -18.74 31.79 -2.74
C TYR A 309 -19.27 30.38 -2.46
N SER A 310 -18.75 29.37 -3.15
CA SER A 310 -19.25 28.01 -3.00
C SER A 310 -18.96 27.43 -1.60
N LYS A 311 -17.80 27.77 -1.01
CA LYS A 311 -17.48 27.36 0.38
C LYS A 311 -18.43 28.02 1.36
N ARG A 312 -18.72 29.31 1.20
CA ARG A 312 -19.63 30.09 2.03
C ARG A 312 -21.08 29.60 1.92
N ASP A 313 -21.58 29.41 0.71
CA ASP A 313 -22.95 28.89 0.46
C ASP A 313 -23.17 27.54 1.15
N LEU A 314 -22.21 26.60 1.04
CA LEU A 314 -22.32 25.31 1.72
C LEU A 314 -22.31 25.47 3.25
N TRP A 315 -21.38 26.27 3.77
CA TRP A 315 -21.22 26.48 5.21
C TRP A 315 -22.48 27.11 5.83
N GLU A 316 -22.92 28.23 5.27
CA GLU A 316 -24.06 29.01 5.78
C GLU A 316 -25.38 28.24 5.67
N ALA A 317 -25.59 27.47 4.59
CA ALA A 317 -26.78 26.64 4.46
C ALA A 317 -26.86 25.58 5.57
N ILE A 318 -25.73 24.92 5.90
CA ILE A 318 -25.70 23.93 6.98
C ILE A 318 -25.86 24.59 8.36
N GLU A 319 -25.24 25.74 8.62
CA GLU A 319 -25.44 26.49 9.88
C GLU A 319 -26.89 26.97 10.04
N ALA A 320 -27.59 27.26 8.93
CA ALA A 320 -29.01 27.59 8.92
C ALA A 320 -29.93 26.37 9.15
N GLY A 321 -29.36 25.17 9.32
CA GLY A 321 -30.10 23.93 9.55
C GLY A 321 -30.65 23.28 8.27
N GLU A 322 -30.20 23.71 7.09
CA GLU A 322 -30.59 23.08 5.83
C GLU A 322 -29.87 21.73 5.65
N ASN A 323 -30.63 20.70 5.29
CA ASN A 323 -30.07 19.44 4.82
C ASN A 323 -29.77 19.55 3.33
N ILE A 324 -28.50 19.37 2.95
CA ILE A 324 -28.10 19.36 1.54
C ILE A 324 -28.17 17.92 1.03
N GLU A 325 -28.97 17.68 0.01
CA GLU A 325 -29.37 16.32 -0.37
C GLU A 325 -29.09 15.99 -1.85
N TRP A 326 -28.61 14.77 -2.09
CA TRP A 326 -28.52 14.13 -3.40
C TRP A 326 -29.24 12.79 -3.40
N THR A 327 -29.98 12.49 -4.46
CA THR A 327 -30.50 11.15 -4.72
C THR A 327 -29.38 10.32 -5.35
N ALA A 328 -29.04 9.19 -4.74
CA ALA A 328 -28.02 8.28 -5.25
C ALA A 328 -28.67 7.26 -6.19
N MET A 329 -28.23 7.30 -7.44
CA MET A 329 -28.71 6.49 -8.54
C MET A 329 -27.58 5.67 -9.14
N VAL A 330 -27.91 4.52 -9.71
CA VAL A 330 -26.98 3.61 -10.35
C VAL A 330 -27.51 3.21 -11.72
N GLN A 331 -26.64 3.13 -12.72
CA GLN A 331 -26.91 2.39 -13.96
C GLN A 331 -26.31 1.00 -13.82
N VAL A 332 -26.99 -0.03 -14.32
CA VAL A 332 -26.57 -1.43 -14.19
C VAL A 332 -26.45 -2.05 -15.59
N MET A 333 -25.37 -2.78 -15.85
CA MET A 333 -25.09 -3.50 -17.08
C MET A 333 -24.65 -4.92 -16.74
N GLU A 334 -25.26 -5.90 -17.40
CA GLU A 334 -24.85 -7.29 -17.24
C GLU A 334 -23.51 -7.55 -17.96
N PRO A 335 -22.62 -8.41 -17.44
CA PRO A 335 -21.31 -8.64 -18.03
C PRO A 335 -21.34 -9.06 -19.52
N GLN A 336 -22.32 -9.87 -19.93
CA GLN A 336 -22.48 -10.31 -21.33
C GLN A 336 -22.85 -9.18 -22.32
N ASP A 337 -23.36 -8.05 -21.81
CA ASP A 337 -23.75 -6.88 -22.60
C ASP A 337 -22.60 -5.88 -22.75
N ALA A 338 -21.49 -6.06 -22.02
CA ALA A 338 -20.31 -5.19 -22.03
C ALA A 338 -19.43 -5.37 -23.29
N ASP A 339 -20.04 -5.52 -24.47
CA ASP A 339 -19.37 -5.64 -25.76
C ASP A 339 -19.41 -4.32 -26.55
N PRO A 340 -18.27 -3.63 -26.75
CA PRO A 340 -18.24 -2.35 -27.45
C PRO A 340 -18.79 -2.39 -28.88
N GLU A 341 -18.73 -3.53 -29.56
CA GLU A 341 -19.33 -3.65 -30.90
C GLU A 341 -20.86 -3.66 -30.86
N LYS A 342 -21.45 -4.27 -29.83
CA LYS A 342 -22.92 -4.29 -29.63
C LYS A 342 -23.43 -2.96 -29.11
N LEU A 343 -22.70 -2.36 -28.17
CA LEU A 343 -23.07 -1.09 -27.55
C LEU A 343 -22.85 0.10 -28.49
N GLY A 344 -21.94 -0.05 -29.44
CA GLY A 344 -21.43 1.06 -30.25
C GLY A 344 -20.50 1.97 -29.46
N PHE A 345 -20.20 1.66 -28.19
CA PHE A 345 -19.20 2.32 -27.39
C PHE A 345 -18.52 1.44 -26.35
N ASP A 346 -17.31 1.81 -25.94
CA ASP A 346 -16.57 1.12 -24.88
C ASP A 346 -17.14 1.44 -23.49
N PRO A 347 -17.69 0.45 -22.76
CA PRO A 347 -18.29 0.68 -21.46
C PRO A 347 -17.26 0.99 -20.37
N PHE A 348 -15.97 0.72 -20.60
CA PHE A 348 -14.86 0.98 -19.67
C PHE A 348 -14.02 2.20 -20.07
N ASP A 349 -14.39 2.87 -21.16
CA ASP A 349 -13.85 4.18 -21.52
C ASP A 349 -14.53 5.28 -20.70
N VAL A 350 -13.75 5.91 -19.83
CA VAL A 350 -14.20 7.00 -18.97
C VAL A 350 -14.76 8.18 -19.77
N THR A 351 -14.32 8.42 -21.01
CA THR A 351 -14.84 9.51 -21.85
C THR A 351 -16.26 9.26 -22.37
N LYS A 352 -16.81 8.06 -22.14
CA LYS A 352 -18.13 7.63 -22.60
C LYS A 352 -19.15 7.58 -21.45
N VAL A 353 -20.35 8.07 -21.73
CA VAL A 353 -21.53 7.92 -20.89
C VAL A 353 -22.37 6.72 -21.35
N TRP A 354 -23.04 6.06 -20.42
CA TRP A 354 -24.02 5.02 -20.75
C TRP A 354 -25.37 5.68 -21.08
N PRO A 355 -25.90 5.55 -22.31
CA PRO A 355 -27.13 6.22 -22.68
C PRO A 355 -28.30 5.79 -21.78
N ARG A 356 -28.98 6.76 -21.14
CA ARG A 356 -30.07 6.50 -20.19
C ARG A 356 -31.24 5.70 -20.78
N LYS A 357 -31.41 5.72 -22.11
CA LYS A 357 -32.43 4.92 -22.81
C LYS A 357 -32.10 3.42 -22.82
N GLN A 358 -30.80 3.08 -22.88
CA GLN A 358 -30.33 1.70 -22.84
C GLN A 358 -30.13 1.22 -21.40
N PHE A 359 -29.57 2.09 -20.55
CA PHE A 359 -29.27 1.81 -19.15
C PHE A 359 -29.98 2.84 -18.26
N PRO A 360 -31.25 2.59 -17.86
CA PRO A 360 -31.98 3.53 -17.02
C PRO A 360 -31.33 3.66 -15.63
N MET A 361 -31.39 4.86 -15.06
CA MET A 361 -30.91 5.11 -13.71
C MET A 361 -31.90 4.56 -12.70
N GLN A 362 -31.40 3.84 -11.69
CA GLN A 362 -32.18 3.23 -10.63
C GLN A 362 -31.73 3.82 -9.29
N GLU A 363 -32.67 4.22 -8.45
CA GLU A 363 -32.37 4.72 -7.10
C GLU A 363 -31.84 3.58 -6.22
N PHE A 364 -30.83 3.86 -5.41
CA PHE A 364 -30.36 2.93 -4.38
C PHE A 364 -30.18 3.58 -3.00
N GLY A 365 -30.08 4.90 -2.94
CA GLY A 365 -29.96 5.61 -1.68
C GLY A 365 -30.11 7.12 -1.81
N ARG A 366 -29.79 7.82 -0.74
CA ARG A 366 -29.65 9.27 -0.69
C ARG A 366 -28.47 9.69 0.16
N LEU A 367 -27.79 10.75 -0.24
CA LEU A 367 -26.70 11.38 0.49
C LEU A 367 -27.20 12.68 1.09
N VAL A 368 -27.01 12.87 2.40
CA VAL A 368 -27.40 14.08 3.13
C VAL A 368 -26.19 14.65 3.84
N LEU A 369 -25.94 15.95 3.66
CA LEU A 369 -24.94 16.72 4.41
C LEU A 369 -25.67 17.67 5.36
N ASN A 370 -25.28 17.64 6.63
CA ASN A 370 -25.99 18.32 7.70
C ASN A 370 -25.07 18.81 8.83
N LYS A 371 -23.74 18.69 8.68
CA LYS A 371 -22.79 19.15 9.69
C LYS A 371 -21.51 19.69 9.05
N ASN A 372 -21.15 20.92 9.41
CA ASN A 372 -19.90 21.54 8.97
C ASN A 372 -18.68 20.93 9.68
N PRO A 373 -17.50 20.95 9.03
CA PRO A 373 -16.25 20.59 9.70
C PRO A 373 -15.95 21.50 10.88
N GLU A 374 -15.33 20.95 11.94
CA GLU A 374 -14.95 21.76 13.10
C GLU A 374 -13.59 22.43 12.90
N ASN A 375 -12.69 21.78 12.15
CA ASN A 375 -11.39 22.33 11.81
C ASN A 375 -11.05 22.03 10.34
N PHE A 376 -10.96 23.08 9.52
CA PHE A 376 -10.71 22.93 8.08
C PHE A 376 -9.42 22.15 7.79
N HIS A 377 -8.33 22.42 8.53
CA HIS A 377 -7.05 21.76 8.26
C HIS A 377 -7.13 20.25 8.55
N ARG A 378 -7.64 19.86 9.72
CA ARG A 378 -7.78 18.45 10.13
C ARG A 378 -8.82 17.70 9.28
N ASP A 379 -9.98 18.30 9.08
CA ASP A 379 -11.14 17.59 8.53
C ASP A 379 -11.20 17.69 7.01
N VAL A 380 -10.80 18.81 6.40
CA VAL A 380 -10.87 19.01 4.94
C VAL A 380 -9.50 18.87 4.30
N GLU A 381 -8.49 19.57 4.79
CA GLU A 381 -7.18 19.58 4.12
C GLU A 381 -6.45 18.25 4.26
N GLN A 382 -6.54 17.60 5.42
CA GLN A 382 -5.93 16.29 5.65
C GLN A 382 -6.81 15.11 5.20
N ALA A 383 -8.04 15.33 4.72
CA ALA A 383 -8.85 14.25 4.17
C ALA A 383 -8.21 13.60 2.93
N ALA A 384 -8.19 12.28 2.92
CA ALA A 384 -7.59 11.45 1.89
C ALA A 384 -8.61 10.44 1.36
N PHE A 385 -8.88 10.51 0.06
CA PHE A 385 -9.84 9.65 -0.65
C PHE A 385 -9.09 8.83 -1.69
N SER A 386 -9.36 7.54 -1.83
CA SER A 386 -8.78 6.74 -2.92
C SER A 386 -9.87 5.88 -3.55
N PRO A 387 -10.05 5.87 -4.89
CA PRO A 387 -10.98 4.95 -5.52
C PRO A 387 -10.60 3.47 -5.30
N GLY A 388 -9.38 3.18 -4.87
CA GLY A 388 -8.96 1.83 -4.44
C GLY A 388 -9.39 1.47 -3.00
N SER A 389 -9.97 2.40 -2.24
CA SER A 389 -10.62 2.10 -0.96
C SER A 389 -12.01 1.51 -1.23
N MET A 390 -12.07 0.26 -1.66
CA MET A 390 -13.32 -0.47 -1.90
C MET A 390 -13.65 -1.41 -0.73
N VAL A 391 -14.94 -1.66 -0.50
CA VAL A 391 -15.44 -2.58 0.53
C VAL A 391 -15.97 -3.85 -0.14
N PRO A 392 -16.03 -5.00 0.56
CA PRO A 392 -16.55 -6.25 -0.01
C PRO A 392 -17.90 -6.04 -0.71
N GLY A 393 -18.04 -6.56 -1.94
CA GLY A 393 -19.23 -6.36 -2.76
C GLY A 393 -19.16 -5.17 -3.73
N VAL A 394 -18.13 -4.34 -3.65
CA VAL A 394 -17.78 -3.32 -4.65
C VAL A 394 -16.36 -3.59 -5.13
N GLU A 395 -16.16 -3.67 -6.44
CA GLU A 395 -14.88 -4.01 -7.06
C GLU A 395 -14.58 -3.12 -8.28
N ASP A 396 -13.34 -3.15 -8.73
CA ASP A 396 -12.85 -2.45 -9.91
C ASP A 396 -13.34 -3.10 -11.21
N SER A 397 -13.54 -2.28 -12.24
CA SER A 397 -13.70 -2.77 -13.61
C SER A 397 -12.37 -2.73 -14.35
N PRO A 398 -12.29 -3.31 -15.57
CA PRO A 398 -11.13 -3.19 -16.42
C PRO A 398 -10.80 -1.76 -16.90
N ASP A 399 -11.58 -0.73 -16.54
CA ASP A 399 -11.28 0.68 -16.87
C ASP A 399 -9.83 1.04 -16.49
N PRO A 400 -8.93 1.28 -17.47
CA PRO A 400 -7.51 1.46 -17.18
C PRO A 400 -7.21 2.77 -16.44
N LEU A 401 -8.06 3.79 -16.57
CA LEU A 401 -7.89 5.00 -15.77
C LEU A 401 -8.28 4.72 -14.32
N LEU A 402 -9.33 3.93 -14.07
CA LEU A 402 -9.64 3.47 -12.71
C LEU A 402 -8.47 2.67 -12.12
N GLN A 403 -7.94 1.69 -12.87
CA GLN A 403 -6.78 0.89 -12.47
C GLN A 403 -5.59 1.76 -12.05
N PHE A 404 -5.25 2.77 -12.86
CA PHE A 404 -4.19 3.71 -12.54
C PHE A 404 -4.50 4.56 -11.30
N ARG A 405 -5.73 5.08 -11.18
CA ARG A 405 -6.15 5.94 -10.07
C ARG A 405 -6.12 5.21 -8.73
N MET A 406 -6.41 3.90 -8.68
CA MET A 406 -6.33 3.15 -7.43
C MET A 406 -4.93 3.19 -6.79
N PHE A 407 -3.87 3.11 -7.62
CA PHE A 407 -2.50 3.27 -7.19
C PHE A 407 -2.14 4.75 -6.92
N PHE A 408 -2.36 5.62 -7.92
CA PHE A 408 -1.88 6.99 -7.94
C PHE A 408 -2.35 7.83 -6.74
N TYR A 409 -3.61 7.66 -6.32
CA TYR A 409 -4.15 8.44 -5.21
C TYR A 409 -3.41 8.18 -3.90
N ARG A 410 -3.06 6.92 -3.63
CA ARG A 410 -2.42 6.55 -2.38
C ARG A 410 -0.95 7.00 -2.35
N ASP A 411 -0.25 6.86 -3.48
CA ASP A 411 1.12 7.39 -3.65
C ASP A 411 1.18 8.91 -3.38
N ALA A 412 0.31 9.69 -4.04
CA ALA A 412 0.24 11.14 -3.83
C ALA A 412 -0.06 11.52 -2.37
N GLN A 413 -0.88 10.74 -1.68
CA GLN A 413 -1.22 10.98 -0.26
C GLN A 413 -0.08 10.64 0.68
N TYR A 414 0.69 9.59 0.41
CA TYR A 414 1.89 9.26 1.18
C TYR A 414 2.93 10.37 1.07
N HIS A 415 3.09 10.99 -0.10
CA HIS A 415 3.95 12.15 -0.25
C HIS A 415 3.41 13.39 0.50
N ARG A 416 2.10 13.63 0.42
CA ARG A 416 1.45 14.84 0.96
C ARG A 416 1.29 14.84 2.49
N ILE A 417 1.02 13.68 3.07
CA ILE A 417 0.63 13.52 4.47
C ILE A 417 1.57 12.57 5.22
N GLY A 418 1.83 11.40 4.64
CA GLY A 418 2.60 10.33 5.26
C GLY A 418 1.87 8.99 5.27
N VAL A 419 2.62 7.92 5.54
CA VAL A 419 2.14 6.52 5.48
C VAL A 419 1.04 6.20 6.52
N ASN A 420 1.04 6.90 7.65
CA ASN A 420 0.07 6.74 8.74
C ASN A 420 -1.16 7.66 8.61
N LEU A 421 -1.51 8.13 7.41
CA LEU A 421 -2.66 9.02 7.17
C LEU A 421 -3.99 8.53 7.76
N HIS A 422 -4.16 7.22 7.93
CA HIS A 422 -5.36 6.59 8.49
C HIS A 422 -5.56 6.90 9.98
N GLN A 423 -4.51 7.39 10.67
CA GLN A 423 -4.57 7.83 12.07
C GLN A 423 -4.99 9.30 12.19
N ILE A 424 -5.15 10.02 11.08
CA ILE A 424 -5.78 11.34 11.12
C ILE A 424 -7.29 11.12 11.28
N PRO A 425 -7.97 11.82 12.20
CA PRO A 425 -9.36 11.54 12.56
C PRO A 425 -10.29 11.34 11.35
N VAL A 426 -10.32 12.28 10.40
CA VAL A 426 -11.22 12.19 9.23
C VAL A 426 -10.96 10.97 8.32
N ASN A 427 -9.77 10.39 8.36
CA ASN A 427 -9.42 9.21 7.56
C ASN A 427 -9.56 7.90 8.32
N CYS A 428 -9.76 7.96 9.64
CA CYS A 428 -9.87 6.80 10.51
C CYS A 428 -11.11 5.96 10.14
N PRO A 429 -10.98 4.63 9.94
CA PRO A 429 -12.12 3.75 9.68
C PRO A 429 -12.87 3.41 10.98
N PHE A 430 -13.33 4.42 11.71
CA PHE A 430 -13.82 4.28 13.09
C PHE A 430 -15.07 3.39 13.25
N MET A 431 -15.85 3.17 12.18
CA MET A 431 -17.02 2.30 12.18
C MET A 431 -16.69 0.82 11.93
N THR A 432 -15.46 0.49 11.52
CA THR A 432 -15.10 -0.89 11.15
C THR A 432 -15.25 -1.83 12.35
N LYS A 433 -15.82 -3.03 12.11
CA LYS A 433 -15.90 -4.09 13.12
C LYS A 433 -14.54 -4.70 13.47
N SER A 434 -13.55 -4.56 12.56
CA SER A 434 -12.22 -5.11 12.73
C SER A 434 -11.16 -4.20 12.13
N PHE A 435 -10.11 -3.89 12.91
CA PHE A 435 -8.95 -3.14 12.46
C PHE A 435 -7.67 -3.81 12.96
N ALA A 436 -7.08 -4.67 12.12
CA ALA A 436 -5.85 -5.40 12.42
C ALA A 436 -4.97 -5.51 11.16
N PRO A 437 -4.44 -4.39 10.63
CA PRO A 437 -3.62 -4.41 9.42
C PRO A 437 -2.25 -5.05 9.69
N LEU A 438 -1.59 -5.47 8.60
CA LEU A 438 -0.22 -6.01 8.61
C LEU A 438 0.84 -4.90 8.38
N ASN A 439 0.47 -3.64 8.55
CA ASN A 439 1.33 -2.47 8.32
C ASN A 439 1.74 -1.83 9.65
N PHE A 440 3.04 -1.72 9.89
CA PHE A 440 3.62 -1.26 11.15
C PHE A 440 4.48 -0.02 10.94
N ASP A 441 4.75 0.70 12.04
CA ASP A 441 5.71 1.80 12.09
C ASP A 441 5.38 2.95 11.11
N GLY A 442 6.40 3.60 10.56
CA GLY A 442 6.27 4.75 9.67
C GLY A 442 6.23 6.10 10.38
N GLN A 443 6.38 7.17 9.61
CA GLN A 443 6.38 8.54 10.13
C GLN A 443 5.06 8.86 10.84
N MET A 444 5.16 9.56 11.98
CA MET A 444 4.03 10.03 12.78
C MET A 444 3.05 8.91 13.19
N ARG A 445 3.57 7.74 13.57
CA ARG A 445 2.79 6.68 14.22
C ARG A 445 2.42 7.12 15.65
N VAL A 446 1.12 7.20 15.96
CA VAL A 446 0.61 7.75 17.23
C VAL A 446 -0.36 6.84 17.98
N ASP A 447 -0.71 5.68 17.41
CA ASP A 447 -1.48 4.64 18.10
C ASP A 447 -0.56 3.63 18.83
N ALA A 448 -1.13 2.54 19.35
CA ALA A 448 -0.37 1.48 20.01
C ALA A 448 0.47 0.61 19.05
N ASN A 449 0.60 0.97 17.76
CA ASN A 449 1.29 0.21 16.71
C ASN A 449 0.86 -1.27 16.64
N HIS A 450 -0.45 -1.52 16.80
CA HIS A 450 -1.05 -2.85 16.91
C HIS A 450 -0.56 -3.70 18.11
N ALA A 451 -0.01 -3.04 19.14
CA ALA A 451 0.47 -3.62 20.38
C ALA A 451 1.46 -4.78 20.14
N GLY A 452 1.19 -5.97 20.69
CA GLY A 452 2.03 -7.15 20.55
C GLY A 452 1.71 -8.04 19.35
N ASN A 453 0.88 -7.59 18.40
CA ASN A 453 0.52 -8.40 17.23
C ASN A 453 1.76 -8.76 16.39
N LYS A 454 1.78 -9.98 15.86
CA LYS A 454 2.86 -10.41 14.95
C LYS A 454 2.77 -9.66 13.64
N GLN A 455 3.92 -9.21 13.14
CA GLN A 455 4.02 -8.32 11.98
C GLN A 455 3.99 -9.05 10.63
N TYR A 456 3.62 -10.33 10.60
CA TYR A 456 3.68 -11.18 9.41
C TYR A 456 2.53 -12.19 9.38
N ALA A 457 2.20 -12.65 8.17
CA ALA A 457 1.23 -13.72 7.93
C ALA A 457 1.75 -14.66 6.82
N PRO A 458 1.49 -15.98 6.89
CA PRO A 458 0.87 -16.67 8.02
C PRO A 458 1.80 -16.73 9.25
N ASN A 459 1.24 -16.91 10.44
CA ASN A 459 2.00 -17.09 11.68
C ASN A 459 1.29 -18.08 12.63
N SER A 460 2.03 -18.66 13.56
CA SER A 460 1.53 -19.72 14.47
C SER A 460 0.61 -19.22 15.60
N PHE A 461 0.35 -17.91 15.70
CA PHE A 461 -0.34 -17.30 16.84
C PHE A 461 -1.76 -16.83 16.50
N ALA A 462 -2.08 -16.59 15.23
CA ALA A 462 -3.39 -16.12 14.81
C ALA A 462 -3.74 -16.55 13.39
N HIS A 463 -4.98 -17.03 13.21
CA HIS A 463 -5.60 -17.28 11.91
C HIS A 463 -6.89 -16.45 11.81
N LYS A 464 -6.82 -15.29 11.16
CA LYS A 464 -7.89 -14.25 11.15
C LYS A 464 -8.30 -13.88 9.71
N PHE A 465 -8.72 -14.85 8.90
CA PHE A 465 -9.09 -14.63 7.50
C PHE A 465 -10.61 -14.70 7.28
N ARG A 466 -11.12 -13.96 6.29
CA ARG A 466 -12.52 -13.97 5.82
C ARG A 466 -12.55 -14.37 4.34
N PRO A 467 -12.53 -15.67 3.99
CA PRO A 467 -12.52 -16.10 2.58
C PRO A 467 -13.76 -15.65 1.79
N ASP A 468 -14.87 -15.42 2.48
CA ASP A 468 -16.14 -14.95 1.90
C ASP A 468 -16.08 -13.52 1.33
N VAL A 469 -15.05 -12.74 1.68
CA VAL A 469 -14.80 -11.41 1.11
C VAL A 469 -13.87 -11.43 -0.10
N ALA A 470 -13.51 -12.62 -0.61
CA ALA A 470 -12.75 -12.73 -1.85
C ALA A 470 -13.46 -12.03 -3.02
N GLU A 471 -12.65 -11.47 -3.91
CA GLU A 471 -13.10 -10.79 -5.14
C GLU A 471 -13.74 -11.78 -6.11
N ALA A 472 -14.72 -11.31 -6.90
CA ALA A 472 -15.34 -12.12 -7.94
C ALA A 472 -14.35 -12.37 -9.10
N PRO A 473 -14.00 -13.63 -9.40
CA PRO A 473 -13.12 -13.93 -10.51
C PRO A 473 -13.84 -13.63 -11.84
N TYR A 474 -13.15 -12.94 -12.74
CA TYR A 474 -13.62 -12.68 -14.09
C TYR A 474 -12.51 -12.94 -15.10
N GLN A 475 -12.87 -13.42 -16.27
CA GLN A 475 -11.97 -13.64 -17.39
C GLN A 475 -11.98 -12.42 -18.30
N VAL A 476 -10.81 -11.86 -18.57
CA VAL A 476 -10.67 -10.83 -19.61
C VAL A 476 -10.63 -11.47 -21.00
N SER A 477 -11.34 -10.90 -21.96
CA SER A 477 -11.32 -11.39 -23.35
C SER A 477 -10.03 -11.09 -24.10
N ASP A 478 -9.36 -9.99 -23.77
CA ASP A 478 -8.03 -9.69 -24.27
C ASP A 478 -6.99 -9.94 -23.17
N ASN A 479 -6.10 -10.89 -23.42
CA ASN A 479 -4.99 -11.25 -22.55
C ASN A 479 -3.63 -10.90 -23.17
N VAL A 480 -3.62 -10.03 -24.19
CA VAL A 480 -2.41 -9.59 -24.89
C VAL A 480 -1.82 -8.35 -24.21
N MET A 481 -0.70 -8.51 -23.53
CA MET A 481 0.08 -7.38 -23.01
C MET A 481 0.83 -6.68 -24.15
N SER A 482 0.46 -5.43 -24.47
CA SER A 482 1.11 -4.67 -25.54
C SER A 482 1.01 -3.14 -25.33
N ARG A 483 1.62 -2.38 -26.24
CA ARG A 483 1.45 -0.91 -26.34
C ARG A 483 0.28 -0.49 -27.23
N LYS A 484 -0.53 -1.44 -27.71
CA LYS A 484 -1.72 -1.10 -28.48
C LYS A 484 -2.76 -0.51 -27.54
N SER A 485 -3.51 0.45 -28.06
CA SER A 485 -4.73 0.90 -27.41
C SER A 485 -5.76 -0.22 -27.36
N HIS A 486 -6.52 -0.24 -26.29
CA HIS A 486 -7.66 -1.12 -26.07
C HIS A 486 -8.99 -0.36 -26.24
N TYR A 487 -8.96 0.99 -26.40
CA TYR A 487 -10.16 1.79 -26.56
C TYR A 487 -10.76 1.57 -27.94
N TYR A 488 -11.97 1.01 -27.99
CA TYR A 488 -12.64 0.62 -29.22
C TYR A 488 -12.74 1.74 -30.28
N HIS A 489 -12.84 2.98 -29.83
CA HIS A 489 -13.09 4.16 -30.68
C HIS A 489 -11.84 4.82 -31.23
N GLU A 490 -10.66 4.51 -30.68
CA GLU A 490 -9.47 5.27 -30.98
C GLU A 490 -9.12 5.18 -32.47
N GLY A 491 -8.91 6.34 -33.10
CA GLY A 491 -8.66 6.42 -34.53
C GLY A 491 -9.91 6.30 -35.41
N LYS A 492 -11.13 6.34 -34.85
CA LYS A 492 -12.40 6.26 -35.57
C LYS A 492 -13.23 7.52 -35.37
N LYS A 493 -14.07 7.85 -36.36
CA LYS A 493 -15.03 8.97 -36.27
C LYS A 493 -16.09 8.80 -35.18
N SER A 494 -16.27 7.59 -34.65
CA SER A 494 -17.18 7.33 -33.53
C SER A 494 -16.80 8.04 -32.24
N GLU A 495 -15.56 8.55 -32.11
CA GLU A 495 -15.17 9.39 -30.97
C GLU A 495 -16.07 10.64 -30.81
N TYR A 496 -16.60 11.15 -31.93
CA TYR A 496 -17.40 12.38 -31.92
C TYR A 496 -18.89 12.12 -31.67
N ASP A 497 -19.34 10.87 -31.58
CA ASP A 497 -20.78 10.56 -31.54
C ASP A 497 -21.43 11.06 -30.25
N GLN A 498 -20.83 10.82 -29.09
CA GLN A 498 -21.38 11.32 -27.82
C GLN A 498 -21.24 12.85 -27.64
N PRO A 499 -20.10 13.48 -27.97
CA PRO A 499 -20.03 14.94 -28.02
C PRO A 499 -21.07 15.57 -28.96
N ARG A 500 -21.34 14.94 -30.11
CA ARG A 500 -22.37 15.41 -31.05
C ARG A 500 -23.75 15.31 -30.43
N GLU A 501 -24.09 14.19 -29.80
CA GLU A 501 -25.35 14.03 -29.07
C GLU A 501 -25.52 15.07 -27.94
N LEU A 502 -24.44 15.39 -27.22
CA LEU A 502 -24.43 16.45 -26.23
C LEU A 502 -24.74 17.82 -26.87
N TRP A 503 -24.06 18.16 -27.96
CA TRP A 503 -24.25 19.43 -28.69
C TRP A 503 -25.65 19.58 -29.31
N THR A 504 -26.11 18.57 -30.04
CA THR A 504 -27.30 18.68 -30.90
C THR A 504 -28.59 18.44 -30.13
N ARG A 505 -28.60 17.47 -29.21
CA ARG A 505 -29.81 16.99 -28.54
C ARG A 505 -29.93 17.46 -27.10
N VAL A 506 -28.83 17.56 -26.36
CA VAL A 506 -28.86 17.86 -24.91
C VAL A 506 -28.79 19.36 -24.65
N PHE A 507 -27.86 20.08 -25.30
CA PHE A 507 -27.75 21.53 -25.13
C PHE A 507 -28.94 22.28 -25.71
N THR A 508 -29.46 23.23 -24.93
CA THR A 508 -30.42 24.22 -25.41
C THR A 508 -29.72 25.20 -26.36
N GLU A 509 -30.51 25.97 -27.11
CA GLU A 509 -29.96 27.01 -27.99
C GLU A 509 -29.11 28.04 -27.24
N GLU A 510 -29.53 28.42 -26.03
CA GLU A 510 -28.79 29.34 -25.17
C GLU A 510 -27.48 28.71 -24.69
N GLN A 511 -27.49 27.46 -24.25
CA GLN A 511 -26.28 26.73 -23.85
C GLN A 511 -25.29 26.58 -25.02
N ARG A 512 -25.79 26.38 -26.24
CA ARG A 512 -24.95 26.37 -27.46
C ARG A 512 -24.28 27.73 -27.71
N LYS A 513 -25.05 28.82 -27.63
CA LYS A 513 -24.55 30.20 -27.76
C LYS A 513 -23.49 30.52 -26.70
N ASN A 514 -23.75 30.18 -25.44
CA ASN A 514 -22.80 30.38 -24.35
C ASN A 514 -21.53 29.55 -24.56
N THR A 515 -21.66 28.29 -24.97
CA THR A 515 -20.50 27.42 -25.25
C THR A 515 -19.61 27.97 -26.36
N ILE A 516 -20.20 28.46 -27.47
CA ILE A 516 -19.45 29.14 -28.55
C ILE A 516 -18.72 30.36 -27.98
N LYS A 517 -19.44 31.22 -27.24
CA LYS A 517 -18.91 32.44 -26.64
C LYS A 517 -17.73 32.16 -25.70
N ASN A 518 -17.91 31.22 -24.80
CA ASN A 518 -16.92 30.83 -23.80
C ASN A 518 -15.67 30.23 -24.46
N THR A 519 -15.86 29.38 -25.47
CA THR A 519 -14.75 28.78 -26.24
C THR A 519 -13.96 29.86 -26.99
N GLY A 520 -14.63 30.73 -27.75
CA GLY A 520 -13.98 31.82 -28.50
C GLY A 520 -13.26 32.82 -27.59
N ASN A 521 -13.81 33.10 -26.41
CA ASN A 521 -13.18 33.96 -25.40
C ASN A 521 -11.84 33.42 -24.88
N MET A 522 -11.63 32.10 -24.89
CA MET A 522 -10.37 31.48 -24.50
C MET A 522 -9.46 31.22 -25.71
N LEU A 523 -10.01 30.73 -26.84
CA LEU A 523 -9.25 30.37 -28.03
C LEU A 523 -8.51 31.57 -28.65
N LYS A 524 -9.04 32.79 -28.50
CA LYS A 524 -8.38 34.01 -29.00
C LYS A 524 -7.03 34.30 -28.34
N PHE A 525 -6.72 33.69 -27.20
CA PHE A 525 -5.43 33.82 -26.53
C PHE A 525 -4.38 32.83 -27.03
N VAL A 526 -4.77 31.87 -27.88
CA VAL A 526 -3.83 30.94 -28.53
C VAL A 526 -2.99 31.71 -29.53
N GLY A 527 -1.67 31.65 -29.37
CA GLY A 527 -0.70 32.37 -30.20
C GLY A 527 -0.35 31.69 -31.51
N TYR A 528 -0.73 30.42 -31.70
CA TYR A 528 -0.40 29.64 -32.89
C TYR A 528 -1.65 29.35 -33.74
N PRO A 529 -1.74 29.88 -34.97
CA PRO A 529 -2.86 29.61 -35.88
C PRO A 529 -3.07 28.11 -36.17
N GLU A 530 -1.99 27.32 -36.14
CA GLU A 530 -2.06 25.87 -36.35
C GLU A 530 -2.88 25.17 -35.26
N ILE A 531 -2.70 25.55 -33.99
CA ILE A 531 -3.50 25.02 -32.87
C ILE A 531 -4.97 25.41 -33.05
N GLN A 532 -5.24 26.66 -33.41
CA GLN A 532 -6.60 27.15 -33.64
C GLN A 532 -7.30 26.36 -34.75
N LYS A 533 -6.67 26.18 -35.92
CA LYS A 533 -7.20 25.38 -37.03
C LYS A 533 -7.52 23.96 -36.63
N LYS A 534 -6.58 23.28 -35.96
CA LYS A 534 -6.75 21.88 -35.57
C LYS A 534 -7.84 21.70 -34.52
N TYR A 535 -7.91 22.57 -33.52
CA TYR A 535 -9.00 22.52 -32.54
C TYR A 535 -10.35 22.76 -33.20
N LEU A 536 -10.47 23.76 -34.07
CA LEU A 536 -11.68 24.01 -34.86
C LEU A 536 -12.07 22.79 -35.71
N ALA A 537 -11.09 22.06 -36.26
CA ALA A 537 -11.34 20.85 -37.05
C ALA A 537 -11.87 19.69 -36.19
N GLN A 538 -11.41 19.55 -34.94
CA GLN A 538 -11.96 18.58 -33.99
C GLN A 538 -13.43 18.89 -33.69
N ILE A 539 -13.74 20.14 -33.32
CA ILE A 539 -15.12 20.53 -32.98
C ILE A 539 -16.03 20.62 -34.22
N HIS A 540 -15.49 20.78 -35.43
CA HIS A 540 -16.26 20.66 -36.67
C HIS A 540 -16.86 19.27 -36.85
N ASN A 541 -16.11 18.22 -36.47
CA ASN A 541 -16.64 16.85 -36.46
C ASN A 541 -17.72 16.64 -35.39
N ILE A 542 -17.80 17.50 -34.37
CA ILE A 542 -18.88 17.50 -33.37
C ILE A 542 -20.10 18.24 -33.93
N GLY A 543 -19.90 19.48 -34.40
CA GLY A 543 -20.93 20.32 -35.01
C GLY A 543 -20.31 21.37 -35.93
N PRO A 544 -20.65 21.40 -37.24
CA PRO A 544 -20.15 22.44 -38.14
C PRO A 544 -20.53 23.86 -37.71
N ASP A 545 -21.73 24.02 -37.14
CA ASP A 545 -22.23 25.29 -36.58
C ASP A 545 -21.45 25.73 -35.34
N LEU A 546 -21.04 24.79 -34.48
CA LEU A 546 -20.15 25.05 -33.36
C LEU A 546 -18.80 25.59 -33.84
N ALA A 547 -18.17 24.91 -34.80
CA ALA A 547 -16.87 25.32 -35.33
C ALA A 547 -16.92 26.70 -36.00
N GLN A 548 -17.93 26.93 -36.84
CA GLN A 548 -18.11 28.21 -37.52
C GLN A 548 -18.35 29.34 -36.50
N GLY A 549 -19.23 29.12 -35.52
CA GLY A 549 -19.52 30.12 -34.50
C GLY A 549 -18.29 30.49 -33.66
N VAL A 550 -17.41 29.52 -33.34
CA VAL A 550 -16.16 29.80 -32.62
C VAL A 550 -15.14 30.51 -33.52
N TYR A 551 -15.05 30.13 -34.80
CA TYR A 551 -14.19 30.79 -35.78
C TYR A 551 -14.55 32.27 -35.96
N ASP A 552 -15.85 32.59 -36.04
CA ASP A 552 -16.35 33.96 -36.22
C ASP A 552 -16.02 34.89 -35.04
N MET A 553 -15.66 34.33 -33.88
CA MET A 553 -15.21 35.10 -32.71
C MET A 553 -13.71 35.42 -32.71
N LEU A 554 -12.93 34.80 -33.59
CA LEU A 554 -11.51 35.09 -33.68
C LEU A 554 -11.32 36.49 -34.30
N PRO A 555 -10.50 37.37 -33.69
CA PRO A 555 -10.44 38.76 -34.10
C PRO A 555 -9.88 38.96 -35.52
N LYS A 556 -8.85 38.18 -35.89
CA LYS A 556 -8.20 38.19 -37.21
C LYS A 556 -7.58 36.81 -37.48
N PRO A 557 -8.36 35.79 -37.85
CA PRO A 557 -7.80 34.47 -38.13
C PRO A 557 -6.86 34.52 -39.35
N GLU A 558 -5.68 33.92 -39.23
CA GLU A 558 -4.65 33.88 -40.30
C GLU A 558 -4.91 32.76 -41.34
N PHE A 559 -6.13 32.22 -41.37
CA PHE A 559 -6.53 31.09 -42.19
C PHE A 559 -8.02 31.17 -42.55
N GLN A 560 -8.42 30.49 -43.63
CA GLN A 560 -9.80 30.41 -44.07
C GLN A 560 -10.53 29.23 -43.42
N PHE A 561 -11.84 29.36 -43.18
CA PHE A 561 -12.64 28.27 -42.61
C PHE A 561 -12.65 27.00 -43.48
N SER A 562 -12.52 27.14 -44.81
CA SER A 562 -12.38 25.99 -45.71
C SER A 562 -11.16 25.11 -45.40
N GLU A 563 -10.12 25.67 -44.79
CA GLU A 563 -8.97 24.88 -44.31
C GLU A 563 -9.35 24.01 -43.11
N VAL A 564 -10.21 24.52 -42.21
CA VAL A 564 -10.75 23.77 -41.08
C VAL A 564 -11.59 22.59 -41.57
N GLU A 565 -12.48 22.82 -42.54
CA GLU A 565 -13.30 21.76 -43.14
C GLU A 565 -12.43 20.66 -43.74
N LYS A 566 -11.38 21.02 -44.47
CA LYS A 566 -10.42 20.07 -45.04
C LYS A 566 -9.70 19.27 -43.95
N LEU A 567 -9.19 19.93 -42.92
CA LEU A 567 -8.51 19.29 -41.79
C LEU A 567 -9.45 18.37 -40.99
N SER A 568 -10.73 18.67 -40.90
CA SER A 568 -11.68 17.85 -40.15
C SER A 568 -11.82 16.42 -40.72
N GLN A 569 -11.51 16.22 -42.00
CA GLN A 569 -11.69 14.94 -42.68
C GLN A 569 -10.87 13.80 -42.05
N ASP A 570 -9.66 14.10 -41.58
CA ASP A 570 -8.71 13.15 -40.99
C ASP A 570 -8.31 13.47 -39.53
N ALA A 571 -8.97 14.44 -38.89
CA ALA A 571 -8.66 14.87 -37.52
C ALA A 571 -8.67 13.75 -36.45
N HIS A 572 -9.49 12.71 -36.66
CA HIS A 572 -9.60 11.56 -35.75
C HIS A 572 -8.40 10.62 -35.77
N VAL A 573 -7.51 10.71 -36.77
CA VAL A 573 -6.32 9.84 -36.89
C VAL A 573 -5.00 10.57 -36.65
N TRP A 574 -5.03 11.88 -36.40
CA TRP A 574 -3.81 12.64 -36.12
C TRP A 574 -3.06 12.06 -34.92
N TYR A 575 -1.73 11.90 -35.08
CA TYR A 575 -0.83 11.34 -34.07
C TYR A 575 -1.18 9.92 -33.59
N LYS A 576 -2.07 9.20 -34.30
CA LYS A 576 -2.41 7.80 -34.01
C LYS A 576 -1.66 6.87 -34.96
N GLU A 577 -0.55 6.27 -34.50
CA GLU A 577 0.18 5.29 -35.31
C GLU A 577 -0.63 4.00 -35.50
N LYS A 578 -0.87 3.61 -36.76
CA LYS A 578 -1.72 2.45 -37.11
C LYS A 578 -1.37 1.15 -36.38
N LYS A 579 -0.09 0.90 -36.07
CA LYS A 579 0.34 -0.31 -35.35
C LYS A 579 -0.06 -0.33 -33.86
N PHE A 580 -0.34 0.83 -33.27
CA PHE A 580 -0.78 0.99 -31.88
C PHE A 580 -2.29 1.22 -31.75
N GLN A 581 -3.02 1.34 -32.86
CA GLN A 581 -4.48 1.40 -32.85
C GLN A 581 -5.10 0.07 -32.38
N PRO A 582 -6.33 0.11 -31.82
CA PRO A 582 -7.03 -1.09 -31.39
C PRO A 582 -7.25 -2.06 -32.56
N SER A 583 -7.14 -3.37 -32.29
CA SER A 583 -7.52 -4.40 -33.26
C SER A 583 -8.92 -4.93 -32.96
N THR A 584 -9.67 -5.36 -33.98
CA THR A 584 -11.06 -5.84 -33.82
C THR A 584 -11.22 -7.03 -32.89
N ASN A 585 -10.16 -7.83 -32.71
CA ASN A 585 -10.21 -9.05 -31.90
C ASN A 585 -9.86 -8.81 -30.43
N ASN A 586 -9.36 -7.63 -30.09
CA ASN A 586 -8.83 -7.28 -28.78
C ASN A 586 -9.84 -6.38 -28.07
N LYS A 587 -10.74 -7.00 -27.31
CA LYS A 587 -11.76 -6.29 -26.55
C LYS A 587 -11.46 -6.45 -25.07
N LEU A 588 -11.50 -5.35 -24.34
CA LEU A 588 -11.38 -5.38 -22.89
C LEU A 588 -12.77 -5.66 -22.30
N GLN A 589 -13.17 -6.94 -22.23
CA GLN A 589 -14.43 -7.36 -21.62
C GLN A 589 -14.15 -8.37 -20.52
N GLY A 590 -14.78 -8.18 -19.36
CA GLY A 590 -14.74 -9.16 -18.29
C GLY A 590 -15.97 -10.05 -18.34
N TYR A 591 -15.76 -11.35 -18.49
CA TYR A 591 -16.81 -12.36 -18.42
C TYR A 591 -16.76 -13.10 -17.07
N PRO A 592 -17.90 -13.49 -16.51
CA PRO A 592 -17.94 -14.48 -15.44
C PRO A 592 -17.21 -15.74 -15.88
N THR A 593 -16.39 -16.32 -15.00
CA THR A 593 -15.68 -17.57 -15.32
C THR A 593 -16.68 -18.71 -15.48
N GLN A 594 -16.67 -19.39 -16.64
CA GLN A 594 -17.50 -20.58 -16.84
C GLN A 594 -16.90 -21.75 -16.04
N GLY A 595 -17.65 -22.29 -15.07
CA GLY A 595 -17.35 -23.61 -14.49
C GLY A 595 -16.75 -23.67 -13.07
N HIS A 596 -16.74 -22.59 -12.29
CA HIS A 596 -16.44 -22.66 -10.85
C HIS A 596 -17.57 -22.07 -9.99
N HIS A 597 -18.79 -22.56 -10.21
CA HIS A 597 -19.83 -22.50 -9.20
C HIS A 597 -19.67 -23.70 -8.28
N ASP A 598 -18.87 -23.54 -7.23
CA ASP A 598 -19.08 -24.12 -5.90
C ASP A 598 -18.00 -23.61 -4.95
N LEU A 599 -18.19 -22.38 -4.48
CA LEU A 599 -17.74 -22.01 -3.14
C LEU A 599 -18.95 -22.11 -2.20
N THR A 600 -19.60 -23.27 -2.17
CA THR A 600 -20.40 -23.64 -0.99
C THR A 600 -19.44 -23.69 0.22
N PRO A 601 -19.77 -23.06 1.35
CA PRO A 601 -19.00 -23.25 2.57
C PRO A 601 -19.24 -24.69 3.00
N ALA A 602 -18.28 -25.58 2.74
CA ALA A 602 -18.22 -26.86 3.41
C ALA A 602 -17.87 -26.58 4.89
N VAL A 603 -18.89 -26.20 5.66
CA VAL A 603 -18.93 -26.43 7.09
C VAL A 603 -19.06 -27.94 7.27
N THR A 604 -17.96 -28.63 7.09
CA THR A 604 -17.71 -29.87 7.82
C THR A 604 -16.90 -29.45 9.02
N VAL A 605 -17.60 -29.25 10.14
CA VAL A 605 -16.99 -29.28 11.46
C VAL A 605 -16.36 -30.66 11.62
N SER A 606 -15.08 -30.77 11.28
CA SER A 606 -14.21 -31.81 11.82
C SER A 606 -13.70 -31.29 13.15
N SER A 607 -14.53 -31.43 14.17
CA SER A 607 -14.08 -31.40 15.55
C SER A 607 -13.02 -32.47 15.74
N SER A 608 -11.76 -32.06 15.85
CA SER A 608 -10.71 -32.84 16.49
C SER A 608 -9.70 -31.87 17.10
N HIS A 609 -10.00 -31.45 18.32
CA HIS A 609 -8.97 -31.02 19.26
C HIS A 609 -7.90 -32.11 19.38
N HIS A 610 -6.65 -31.68 19.55
CA HIS A 610 -5.56 -32.44 20.14
C HIS A 610 -5.30 -33.86 19.61
N ILE A 611 -4.29 -33.99 18.75
CA ILE A 611 -3.31 -35.08 18.88
C ILE A 611 -1.90 -34.50 18.59
N LEU A 612 -1.35 -33.81 19.59
CA LEU A 612 0.06 -33.93 19.94
C LEU A 612 0.11 -35.09 20.95
N ALA A 613 -0.15 -36.31 20.46
CA ALA A 613 -0.12 -37.53 21.26
C ALA A 613 -0.01 -38.73 20.31
N THR A 614 1.24 -39.12 20.00
CA THR A 614 1.54 -40.44 19.43
C THR A 614 1.01 -40.62 17.99
N MET A 615 1.87 -40.36 16.99
CA MET A 615 1.69 -41.07 15.71
C MET A 615 1.91 -42.56 16.00
N LEU A 616 0.81 -43.25 16.32
CA LEU A 616 0.67 -44.65 16.00
C LEU A 616 0.61 -44.70 14.47
N ILE A 617 1.78 -44.91 13.89
CA ILE A 617 1.98 -45.15 12.46
C ILE A 617 1.02 -46.27 12.01
N PRO A 618 0.09 -46.01 11.07
CA PRO A 618 -0.56 -47.10 10.35
C PRO A 618 0.54 -47.84 9.58
N THR A 619 0.48 -49.17 9.56
CA THR A 619 1.41 -50.01 8.83
C THR A 619 1.60 -49.49 7.38
N ARG A 620 2.85 -49.48 6.90
CA ARG A 620 3.29 -48.81 5.66
C ARG A 620 3.83 -49.87 4.68
N SER A 621 3.44 -49.79 3.41
CA SER A 621 3.75 -50.83 2.42
C SER A 621 5.07 -50.57 1.67
N HIS A 622 5.36 -49.32 1.26
CA HIS A 622 6.60 -48.99 0.54
C HIS A 622 6.93 -47.48 0.52
N THR A 623 8.20 -47.12 0.63
CA THR A 623 8.69 -45.73 0.57
C THR A 623 9.78 -45.59 -0.49
N THR A 624 9.73 -44.54 -1.31
CA THR A 624 10.74 -44.25 -2.36
C THR A 624 11.31 -42.84 -2.17
N ILE A 625 12.64 -42.71 -2.16
CA ILE A 625 13.35 -41.43 -2.02
C ILE A 625 14.30 -41.26 -3.21
N TRP A 626 14.19 -40.17 -3.97
CA TRP A 626 15.06 -39.88 -5.12
C TRP A 626 16.22 -38.96 -4.71
N LEU A 627 17.47 -39.33 -4.96
CA LEU A 627 18.68 -38.63 -4.50
C LEU A 627 19.54 -38.13 -5.66
N TRP A 628 19.74 -36.81 -5.75
CA TRP A 628 20.64 -36.16 -6.71
C TRP A 628 22.04 -35.96 -6.11
N PRO A 629 23.11 -36.57 -6.65
CA PRO A 629 24.44 -36.56 -6.02
C PRO A 629 25.11 -35.17 -5.90
N THR A 630 24.70 -34.19 -6.70
CA THR A 630 25.35 -32.86 -6.76
C THR A 630 24.54 -31.72 -6.16
N GLY A 631 23.28 -31.95 -5.75
CA GLY A 631 22.41 -30.93 -5.16
C GLY A 631 22.59 -30.75 -3.65
N LEU A 632 22.31 -29.55 -3.13
CA LEU A 632 22.35 -29.22 -1.68
C LEU A 632 21.39 -30.09 -0.83
N PHE A 633 20.22 -30.45 -1.39
CA PHE A 633 19.15 -31.14 -0.66
C PHE A 633 19.42 -32.64 -0.37
N PRO A 634 19.89 -33.47 -1.32
CA PRO A 634 20.13 -34.90 -1.07
C PRO A 634 21.36 -35.19 -0.20
N ARG A 635 22.33 -34.26 -0.16
CA ARG A 635 23.52 -34.36 0.70
C ARG A 635 23.17 -34.36 2.19
N ARG A 636 22.12 -33.63 2.59
CA ARG A 636 21.62 -33.63 3.98
C ARG A 636 21.07 -34.99 4.40
N ILE A 637 20.31 -35.65 3.51
CA ILE A 637 19.73 -36.97 3.77
C ILE A 637 20.82 -38.04 3.85
N ILE A 638 21.80 -38.02 2.94
CA ILE A 638 22.94 -38.96 2.96
C ILE A 638 23.79 -38.78 4.22
N TYR A 639 24.06 -37.53 4.62
CA TYR A 639 24.79 -37.23 5.85
C TYR A 639 24.03 -37.72 7.10
N TYR A 640 22.71 -37.48 7.16
CA TYR A 640 21.85 -37.98 8.23
C TYR A 640 21.88 -39.51 8.34
N LEU A 641 21.69 -40.22 7.22
CA LEU A 641 21.75 -41.69 7.17
C LEU A 641 23.11 -42.21 7.66
N ARG A 642 24.21 -41.55 7.28
CA ARG A 642 25.58 -41.91 7.71
C ARG A 642 25.82 -41.60 9.20
N ALA A 643 25.40 -40.44 9.67
CA ALA A 643 25.56 -40.00 11.06
C ALA A 643 24.77 -40.86 12.05
N LYS A 644 23.65 -41.44 11.61
CA LYS A 644 22.83 -42.37 12.40
C LYS A 644 23.18 -43.85 12.13
N HIS A 645 24.23 -44.13 11.35
CA HIS A 645 24.64 -45.49 10.96
C HIS A 645 23.51 -46.34 10.33
N ILE A 646 22.57 -45.70 9.62
CA ILE A 646 21.47 -46.36 8.95
C ILE A 646 22.00 -47.04 7.69
N THR A 647 22.00 -48.38 7.71
CA THR A 647 22.50 -49.20 6.60
C THR A 647 21.45 -49.44 5.52
N THR A 648 21.88 -49.81 4.32
CA THR A 648 20.98 -50.24 3.23
C THR A 648 20.10 -51.43 3.63
N THR A 649 20.62 -52.35 4.44
CA THR A 649 19.87 -53.48 5.01
C THR A 649 18.73 -53.02 5.91
N LEU A 650 18.96 -51.98 6.72
CA LEU A 650 17.95 -51.41 7.60
C LEU A 650 16.88 -50.65 6.81
N LEU A 651 17.27 -49.91 5.77
CA LEU A 651 16.34 -49.27 4.84
C LEU A 651 15.43 -50.31 4.15
N GLN A 652 16.00 -51.44 3.70
CA GLN A 652 15.26 -52.54 3.10
C GLN A 652 14.29 -53.21 4.07
N LYS A 653 14.67 -53.37 5.35
CA LYS A 653 13.80 -53.93 6.41
C LYS A 653 12.51 -53.11 6.57
N HIS A 654 12.56 -51.80 6.33
CA HIS A 654 11.42 -50.89 6.40
C HIS A 654 10.80 -50.54 5.03
N ASN A 655 11.09 -51.32 3.99
CA ASN A 655 10.59 -51.09 2.62
C ASN A 655 10.91 -49.68 2.07
N ILE A 656 12.06 -49.10 2.45
CA ILE A 656 12.54 -47.80 1.94
C ILE A 656 13.56 -48.04 0.82
N THR A 657 13.29 -47.48 -0.36
CA THR A 657 14.17 -47.54 -1.54
C THR A 657 14.76 -46.17 -1.84
N LEU A 658 16.08 -46.09 -1.94
CA LEU A 658 16.80 -44.90 -2.41
C LEU A 658 17.08 -45.03 -3.92
N ILE A 659 16.66 -44.06 -4.72
CA ILE A 659 16.82 -44.03 -6.17
C ILE A 659 17.78 -42.89 -6.56
N PRO A 660 18.96 -43.18 -7.12
CA PRO A 660 19.85 -42.14 -7.64
C PRO A 660 19.28 -41.48 -8.91
N ILE A 661 19.40 -40.15 -9.01
CA ILE A 661 18.97 -39.37 -10.18
C ILE A 661 20.15 -38.61 -10.82
N THR A 662 20.14 -38.48 -12.14
CA THR A 662 21.13 -37.78 -12.97
C THR A 662 20.48 -36.64 -13.77
N LEU A 663 21.29 -35.77 -14.37
CA LEU A 663 20.83 -34.70 -15.25
C LEU A 663 20.91 -35.15 -16.72
N SER A 664 19.79 -35.08 -17.45
CA SER A 664 19.70 -35.36 -18.89
C SER A 664 18.77 -34.34 -19.53
N ASP A 665 19.20 -33.69 -20.63
CA ASP A 665 18.43 -32.66 -21.36
C ASP A 665 17.75 -31.60 -20.46
N ASN A 666 18.49 -31.08 -19.48
CA ASN A 666 18.03 -30.12 -18.47
C ASN A 666 16.88 -30.61 -17.55
N ALA A 667 16.65 -31.92 -17.46
CA ALA A 667 15.72 -32.55 -16.53
C ALA A 667 16.44 -33.54 -15.60
N LEU A 668 15.91 -33.69 -14.38
CA LEU A 668 16.36 -34.71 -13.43
C LEU A 668 15.67 -36.04 -13.74
N VAL A 669 16.44 -37.05 -14.13
CA VAL A 669 15.95 -38.38 -14.51
C VAL A 669 16.56 -39.46 -13.59
N ALA A 670 15.83 -40.54 -13.30
CA ALA A 670 16.38 -41.68 -12.58
C ALA A 670 17.46 -42.40 -13.41
N LEU A 671 18.44 -43.02 -12.76
CA LEU A 671 19.40 -43.89 -13.47
C LEU A 671 18.68 -45.09 -14.11
N ASP A 672 19.21 -45.56 -15.25
CA ASP A 672 18.66 -46.70 -15.98
C ASP A 672 18.47 -47.92 -15.07
N GLY A 673 17.26 -48.50 -15.11
CA GLY A 673 16.87 -49.64 -14.28
C GLY A 673 16.10 -49.29 -12.99
N TYR A 674 15.89 -48.01 -12.69
CA TYR A 674 15.09 -47.55 -11.53
C TYR A 674 13.79 -46.86 -11.93
N GLU A 675 12.83 -46.79 -10.99
CA GLU A 675 11.54 -46.13 -11.21
C GLU A 675 11.71 -44.64 -11.53
N ALA A 676 11.06 -44.19 -12.61
CA ALA A 676 11.08 -42.81 -13.05
C ALA A 676 10.43 -41.86 -12.03
N ARG A 677 11.03 -40.68 -11.86
CA ARG A 677 10.42 -39.59 -11.10
C ARG A 677 9.17 -39.06 -11.85
N PRO A 678 8.07 -38.69 -11.17
CA PRO A 678 6.92 -38.09 -11.84
C PRO A 678 7.25 -36.77 -12.56
N ALA A 679 6.76 -36.63 -13.80
CA ALA A 679 6.95 -35.43 -14.61
C ALA A 679 6.22 -34.21 -14.01
N ASN A 680 6.81 -33.02 -14.14
CA ASN A 680 6.29 -31.70 -13.73
C ASN A 680 6.51 -31.27 -12.27
N SER A 681 7.55 -31.77 -11.61
CA SER A 681 7.81 -31.35 -10.24
C SER A 681 9.29 -31.03 -10.04
N SER A 682 9.61 -29.75 -9.85
CA SER A 682 10.96 -29.32 -9.52
C SER A 682 11.38 -29.73 -8.10
N LEU A 683 10.46 -30.19 -7.23
CA LEU A 683 10.67 -30.24 -5.77
C LEU A 683 10.17 -31.44 -4.92
N PRO A 684 9.48 -32.53 -5.36
CA PRO A 684 9.25 -33.69 -4.49
C PRO A 684 10.44 -34.65 -4.55
N VAL A 685 10.85 -35.11 -3.37
CA VAL A 685 12.07 -35.92 -3.15
C VAL A 685 11.73 -37.27 -2.49
N MET A 686 10.52 -37.44 -1.94
CA MET A 686 10.07 -38.69 -1.32
C MET A 686 8.58 -38.99 -1.53
N ARG A 687 8.25 -40.26 -1.75
CA ARG A 687 6.90 -40.83 -1.85
C ARG A 687 6.71 -41.93 -0.80
N VAL A 688 5.59 -41.90 -0.09
CA VAL A 688 5.15 -42.95 0.84
C VAL A 688 3.86 -43.58 0.30
N LYS A 689 3.85 -44.91 0.15
CA LYS A 689 2.64 -45.69 -0.13
C LYS A 689 2.10 -46.25 1.18
N ASN A 690 0.87 -45.88 1.52
CA ASN A 690 0.16 -46.38 2.70
C ASN A 690 -0.49 -47.73 2.37
N ASP A 691 -0.80 -48.53 3.39
CA ASP A 691 -1.42 -49.86 3.21
C ASP A 691 -2.84 -49.80 2.61
N ASP A 692 -3.52 -48.65 2.72
CA ASP A 692 -4.84 -48.39 2.12
C ASP A 692 -4.77 -48.02 0.62
N GLY A 693 -3.58 -48.02 0.02
CA GLY A 693 -3.34 -47.68 -1.37
C GLY A 693 -3.22 -46.17 -1.65
N THR A 694 -3.31 -45.31 -0.63
CA THR A 694 -3.09 -43.87 -0.78
C THR A 694 -1.59 -43.53 -0.85
N GLU A 695 -1.25 -42.47 -1.57
CA GLU A 695 0.13 -42.00 -1.71
C GLU A 695 0.33 -40.62 -1.07
N THR A 696 1.35 -40.50 -0.21
CA THR A 696 1.77 -39.23 0.40
C THR A 696 3.09 -38.78 -0.20
N TRP A 697 3.18 -37.50 -0.58
CA TRP A 697 4.38 -36.90 -1.20
C TRP A 697 5.02 -35.88 -0.28
N ILE A 698 6.32 -36.03 -0.01
CA ILE A 698 7.10 -35.16 0.88
C ILE A 698 8.16 -34.39 0.05
N ARG A 699 8.24 -33.08 0.30
CA ARG A 699 9.00 -32.12 -0.52
C ARG A 699 10.15 -31.44 0.22
N GLU A 700 10.17 -31.46 1.56
CA GLU A 700 11.20 -30.80 2.37
C GLU A 700 12.18 -31.80 2.99
N SER A 701 13.48 -31.49 2.96
CA SER A 701 14.52 -32.37 3.48
C SER A 701 14.41 -32.60 5.00
N ILE A 702 13.89 -31.62 5.74
CA ILE A 702 13.70 -31.72 7.20
C ILE A 702 12.61 -32.75 7.50
N SER A 703 11.46 -32.66 6.82
CA SER A 703 10.36 -33.62 6.99
C SER A 703 10.74 -35.04 6.57
N ILE A 704 11.64 -35.20 5.59
CA ILE A 704 12.19 -36.52 5.23
C ILE A 704 13.08 -37.07 6.35
N MET A 705 13.92 -36.25 6.96
CA MET A 705 14.75 -36.68 8.10
C MET A 705 13.91 -37.00 9.34
N GLU A 706 12.87 -36.21 9.64
CA GLU A 706 11.92 -36.48 10.72
C GLU A 706 11.17 -37.80 10.48
N TYR A 707 10.78 -38.08 9.23
CA TYR A 707 10.19 -39.36 8.86
C TYR A 707 11.16 -40.54 9.10
N LEU A 708 12.43 -40.40 8.68
CA LEU A 708 13.43 -41.45 8.88
C LEU A 708 13.72 -41.65 10.37
N GLU A 709 13.76 -40.57 11.16
CA GLU A 709 13.89 -40.63 12.61
C GLU A 709 12.74 -41.43 13.21
N GLU A 710 11.50 -41.13 12.84
CA GLU A 710 10.32 -41.87 13.29
C GLU A 710 10.39 -43.37 12.94
N VAL A 711 10.82 -43.70 11.72
CA VAL A 711 10.93 -45.10 11.24
C VAL A 711 11.99 -45.89 12.02
N PHE A 712 13.17 -45.32 12.26
CA PHE A 712 14.30 -46.06 12.83
C PHE A 712 14.42 -45.97 14.36
N THR A 713 13.67 -45.08 15.02
CA THR A 713 13.65 -44.99 16.49
C THR A 713 13.04 -46.25 17.14
N GLN A 714 12.16 -46.97 16.44
CA GLN A 714 11.54 -48.21 16.94
C GLN A 714 12.44 -49.46 16.88
N ASP A 715 13.56 -49.39 16.14
CA ASP A 715 14.38 -50.55 15.78
C ASP A 715 15.73 -50.60 16.52
N GLY A 716 15.94 -49.71 17.50
CA GLY A 716 17.16 -49.65 18.32
C GLY A 716 18.40 -49.12 17.58
N ALA A 717 18.24 -48.60 16.35
CA ALA A 717 19.31 -47.96 15.58
C ALA A 717 19.63 -46.57 16.17
N GLY A 718 20.29 -46.57 17.33
CA GLY A 718 20.69 -45.36 18.05
C GLY A 718 21.21 -45.58 19.47
N SER A 719 21.38 -46.82 19.94
CA SER A 719 21.79 -47.10 21.32
C SER A 719 23.26 -47.51 21.52
N ASP A 720 24.14 -47.33 20.53
CA ASP A 720 25.56 -47.63 20.69
C ASP A 720 26.38 -46.33 20.87
N GLY A 721 26.47 -45.88 22.12
CA GLY A 721 27.70 -45.28 22.66
C GLY A 721 28.17 -43.91 22.17
N VAL A 722 27.42 -43.19 21.34
CA VAL A 722 27.67 -41.78 21.02
C VAL A 722 26.59 -40.94 21.71
N SER A 723 26.97 -40.01 22.59
CA SER A 723 26.04 -39.05 23.17
C SER A 723 25.23 -38.41 22.05
N SER A 724 23.92 -38.34 22.25
CA SER A 724 22.96 -37.81 21.27
C SER A 724 23.51 -36.57 20.57
N VAL A 725 23.90 -36.69 19.30
CA VAL A 725 23.94 -35.53 18.41
C VAL A 725 22.48 -35.20 18.11
N ASP A 726 21.85 -34.56 19.10
CA ASP A 726 20.59 -33.88 18.95
C ASP A 726 20.86 -32.59 18.18
N MET A 727 20.65 -32.63 16.87
CA MET A 727 20.76 -31.46 15.99
C MET A 727 19.77 -30.34 16.34
N ARG A 728 18.93 -30.52 17.37
CA ARG A 728 18.01 -29.50 17.89
C ARG A 728 18.43 -28.88 19.21
N GLY A 729 19.53 -29.28 19.86
CA GLY A 729 20.06 -28.65 21.08
C GLY A 729 19.06 -28.40 22.21
N THR A 730 19.23 -29.01 23.38
CA THR A 730 18.23 -28.88 24.47
C THR A 730 18.05 -27.46 25.02
N SER A 731 19.06 -26.58 24.91
CA SER A 731 18.98 -25.17 25.34
C SER A 731 18.83 -24.17 24.19
N LEU A 732 18.28 -22.98 24.48
CA LEU A 732 18.15 -21.87 23.51
C LEU A 732 19.53 -21.44 22.95
N HIS A 733 20.57 -21.53 23.78
CA HIS A 733 21.95 -21.23 23.41
C HIS A 733 22.54 -22.27 22.43
N GLN A 734 22.30 -23.57 22.66
CA GLN A 734 22.74 -24.64 21.75
C GLN A 734 21.98 -24.65 20.41
N ARG A 735 20.70 -24.25 20.42
CA ARG A 735 19.92 -24.02 19.20
C ARG A 735 20.45 -22.88 18.36
N ALA A 736 20.86 -21.78 19.00
CA ALA A 736 21.51 -20.66 18.34
C ALA A 736 22.85 -21.09 17.71
N CYS A 737 23.72 -21.80 18.44
CA CYS A 737 25.01 -22.27 17.90
C CYS A 737 24.87 -23.23 16.70
N THR A 738 23.85 -24.10 16.68
CA THR A 738 23.66 -25.07 15.58
C THR A 738 23.06 -24.41 14.32
N HIS A 739 22.16 -23.44 14.52
CA HIS A 739 21.62 -22.60 13.46
C HIS A 739 22.71 -21.69 12.87
N ASP A 740 23.62 -21.18 13.70
CA ASP A 740 24.74 -20.34 13.29
C ASP A 740 25.77 -21.13 12.48
N ILE A 741 26.13 -22.37 12.86
CA ILE A 741 27.06 -23.21 12.08
C ILE A 741 26.49 -23.57 10.69
N GLN A 742 25.18 -23.84 10.60
CA GLN A 742 24.52 -24.16 9.32
C GLN A 742 24.27 -22.92 8.45
N SER A 743 24.03 -21.77 9.06
CA SER A 743 24.00 -20.47 8.36
C SER A 743 25.40 -20.09 7.87
N LEU A 744 26.44 -20.30 8.68
CA LEU A 744 27.85 -20.03 8.34
C LEU A 744 28.38 -20.92 7.20
N LEU A 745 28.01 -22.21 7.17
CA LEU A 745 28.30 -23.08 6.03
C LEU A 745 27.55 -22.64 4.76
N SER A 746 26.32 -22.17 4.91
CA SER A 746 25.53 -21.64 3.80
C SER A 746 26.13 -20.33 3.26
N ASP A 747 26.56 -19.44 4.15
CA ASP A 747 27.18 -18.17 3.80
C ASP A 747 28.59 -18.36 3.20
N ALA A 748 29.42 -19.26 3.75
CA ALA A 748 30.73 -19.59 3.17
C ALA A 748 30.61 -20.20 1.75
N ILE A 749 29.57 -21.00 1.50
CA ILE A 749 29.25 -21.56 0.17
C ILE A 749 28.73 -20.47 -0.77
N ILE A 750 27.89 -19.56 -0.29
CA ILE A 750 27.38 -18.43 -1.09
C ILE A 750 28.52 -17.48 -1.46
N TRP A 751 29.39 -17.11 -0.52
CA TRP A 751 30.51 -16.19 -0.76
C TRP A 751 31.62 -16.81 -1.61
N SER A 752 31.90 -18.11 -1.49
CA SER A 752 32.79 -18.82 -2.43
C SER A 752 32.20 -18.89 -3.84
N THR A 753 30.88 -19.03 -3.97
CA THR A 753 30.18 -18.98 -5.25
C THR A 753 30.23 -17.57 -5.86
N VAL A 754 30.03 -16.52 -5.06
CA VAL A 754 30.13 -15.11 -5.49
C VAL A 754 31.57 -14.75 -5.93
N ALA A 755 32.59 -15.26 -5.23
CA ALA A 755 33.99 -15.08 -5.59
C ALA A 755 34.38 -15.81 -6.90
N MET A 756 33.80 -16.99 -7.17
CA MET A 756 33.96 -17.68 -8.47
C MET A 756 33.24 -16.98 -9.63
N ILE A 757 32.13 -16.29 -9.35
CA ILE A 757 31.35 -15.52 -10.34
C ILE A 757 32.09 -14.23 -10.77
N HIS A 758 32.82 -13.57 -9.86
CA HIS A 758 33.51 -12.30 -10.14
C HIS A 758 34.87 -12.46 -10.85
N SER A 759 35.45 -13.65 -10.87
CA SER A 759 36.79 -13.92 -11.42
C SER A 759 36.79 -14.36 -12.89
N ASN A 760 35.65 -14.71 -13.48
CA ASN A 760 35.50 -14.92 -14.91
C ASN A 760 34.05 -14.64 -15.36
N PRO A 761 33.77 -13.55 -16.11
CA PRO A 761 32.41 -13.24 -16.54
C PRO A 761 31.80 -14.31 -17.47
N ALA A 762 32.58 -15.24 -18.02
CA ALA A 762 32.11 -16.33 -18.86
C ALA A 762 31.66 -17.60 -18.09
N THR A 763 31.80 -17.65 -16.76
CA THR A 763 31.25 -18.75 -15.92
C THR A 763 29.88 -18.41 -15.33
N THR A 764 29.23 -17.35 -15.81
CA THR A 764 27.92 -16.87 -15.35
C THR A 764 26.76 -17.69 -15.90
N PHE A 765 26.64 -18.92 -15.43
CA PHE A 765 25.43 -19.71 -15.16
C PHE A 765 25.97 -21.11 -14.81
N TRP A 766 25.53 -21.69 -13.69
CA TRP A 766 26.09 -22.91 -13.08
C TRP A 766 26.67 -23.90 -14.12
N SER A 767 28.00 -24.06 -14.06
CA SER A 767 28.87 -24.91 -14.89
C SER A 767 29.00 -24.58 -16.39
N GLY A 768 29.38 -23.35 -16.75
CA GLY A 768 29.93 -23.01 -18.08
C GLY A 768 31.25 -23.72 -18.47
N LEU A 769 31.47 -24.97 -18.05
CA LEU A 769 32.44 -25.86 -18.67
C LEU A 769 31.79 -26.40 -19.94
N THR A 770 32.13 -25.80 -21.08
CA THR A 770 31.94 -26.52 -22.33
C THR A 770 32.75 -27.82 -22.24
N LYS A 771 32.26 -28.86 -22.92
CA LYS A 771 32.80 -30.24 -22.94
C LYS A 771 34.30 -30.35 -23.26
N ALA A 772 34.97 -29.25 -23.60
CA ALA A 772 36.37 -29.18 -24.02
C ALA A 772 37.39 -29.04 -22.87
N ASP A 773 37.02 -28.54 -21.68
CA ASP A 773 38.02 -28.14 -20.66
C ASP A 773 38.02 -28.97 -19.35
N MET A 774 37.14 -29.97 -19.20
CA MET A 774 37.23 -30.92 -18.09
C MET A 774 37.74 -32.27 -18.57
N SER A 775 39.06 -32.44 -18.59
CA SER A 775 39.58 -33.81 -18.56
C SER A 775 39.15 -34.47 -17.24
N PRO A 776 38.88 -35.79 -17.22
CA PRO A 776 38.63 -36.54 -15.98
C PRO A 776 39.72 -36.33 -14.90
N ALA A 777 40.94 -35.99 -15.33
CA ALA A 777 42.05 -35.66 -14.43
C ALA A 777 41.85 -34.33 -13.71
N THR A 778 41.26 -33.32 -14.37
CA THR A 778 40.97 -32.00 -13.77
C THR A 778 39.84 -32.10 -12.74
N ALA A 779 38.84 -32.94 -13.01
CA ALA A 779 37.74 -33.22 -12.08
C ALA A 779 38.21 -34.01 -10.84
N ALA A 780 39.10 -34.99 -11.05
CA ALA A 780 39.70 -35.76 -9.96
C ALA A 780 40.66 -34.92 -9.10
N ASP A 781 41.40 -33.99 -9.71
CA ASP A 781 42.28 -33.05 -8.98
C ASP A 781 41.47 -32.05 -8.14
N ALA A 782 40.36 -31.53 -8.67
CA ALA A 782 39.44 -30.68 -7.92
C ALA A 782 38.77 -31.43 -6.75
N GLN A 783 38.35 -32.68 -6.96
CA GLN A 783 37.79 -33.53 -5.90
C GLN A 783 38.83 -33.85 -4.81
N LYS A 784 40.06 -34.18 -5.21
CA LYS A 784 41.16 -34.46 -4.28
C LYS A 784 41.53 -33.25 -3.44
N LYS A 785 41.50 -32.05 -4.02
CA LYS A 785 41.75 -30.78 -3.32
C LYS A 785 40.59 -30.39 -2.38
N PHE A 786 39.36 -30.71 -2.77
CA PHE A 786 38.17 -30.54 -1.94
C PHE A 786 38.16 -31.50 -0.74
N ASP A 787 38.51 -32.77 -0.94
CA ASP A 787 38.63 -33.76 0.13
C ASP A 787 39.75 -33.38 1.11
N ALA A 788 40.85 -32.79 0.62
CA ALA A 788 41.94 -32.27 1.46
C ALA A 788 41.50 -31.07 2.32
N LEU A 789 40.69 -30.15 1.77
CA LEU A 789 40.10 -29.04 2.52
C LEU A 789 39.11 -29.54 3.59
N LEU A 790 38.29 -30.54 3.26
CA LEU A 790 37.36 -31.16 4.18
C LEU A 790 38.09 -31.81 5.36
N SER A 791 39.14 -32.60 5.10
CA SER A 791 39.95 -33.20 6.17
C SER A 791 40.72 -32.17 7.00
N LYS A 792 41.14 -31.03 6.43
CA LYS A 792 41.81 -29.94 7.17
C LYS A 792 40.82 -29.26 8.13
N LEU A 793 39.59 -28.98 7.68
CA LEU A 793 38.48 -28.45 8.48
C LEU A 793 38.05 -29.45 9.58
N GLU A 794 37.92 -30.73 9.25
CA GLU A 794 37.67 -31.81 10.21
C GLU A 794 38.77 -31.86 11.29
N SER A 795 40.05 -31.73 10.92
CA SER A 795 41.17 -31.68 11.88
C SER A 795 41.18 -30.45 12.80
N TRP A 796 40.53 -29.36 12.38
CA TRP A 796 40.40 -28.13 13.18
C TRP A 796 39.22 -28.23 14.14
N VAL A 797 38.16 -28.90 13.72
CA VAL A 797 37.00 -29.24 14.55
C VAL A 797 37.36 -30.30 15.61
N GLU A 798 38.17 -31.32 15.26
CA GLU A 798 38.64 -32.36 16.21
C GLU A 798 39.63 -31.84 17.26
N ARG A 799 40.32 -30.71 17.00
CA ARG A 799 41.31 -30.12 17.92
C ARG A 799 40.71 -29.23 19.02
N ASP A 800 39.40 -29.28 19.19
CA ASP A 800 38.63 -28.64 20.27
C ASP A 800 38.95 -27.13 20.39
N VAL A 801 38.24 -26.29 19.61
CA VAL A 801 38.33 -24.83 19.71
C VAL A 801 37.57 -24.37 20.95
N VAL A 802 38.18 -24.61 22.11
CA VAL A 802 37.91 -23.86 23.34
C VAL A 802 38.51 -22.46 23.14
N VAL A 803 37.60 -21.48 23.04
CA VAL A 803 37.77 -20.04 23.35
C VAL A 803 39.21 -19.51 23.22
N ARG A 804 39.56 -18.97 22.04
CA ARG A 804 40.77 -18.15 21.89
C ARG A 804 40.40 -16.68 21.93
N LYS A 805 40.71 -16.02 23.05
CA LYS A 805 40.60 -14.57 23.19
C LYS A 805 41.77 -13.89 22.49
N THR A 806 41.53 -13.47 21.27
CA THR A 806 42.35 -12.50 20.53
C THR A 806 41.43 -11.49 19.84
N LYS A 807 41.97 -10.37 19.35
CA LYS A 807 41.15 -9.27 18.79
C LYS A 807 40.58 -9.61 17.41
N SER A 808 39.28 -9.34 17.24
CA SER A 808 38.52 -9.44 15.98
C SER A 808 39.08 -8.56 14.84
N LEU A 809 38.95 -9.05 13.61
CA LEU A 809 39.29 -8.37 12.35
C LEU A 809 38.45 -7.11 12.06
N SER A 810 37.37 -6.87 12.82
CA SER A 810 36.47 -5.71 12.68
C SER A 810 36.93 -4.47 13.44
N GLY A 811 38.03 -4.55 14.20
CA GLY A 811 38.73 -3.38 14.75
C GLY A 811 38.08 -2.73 15.99
N ALA A 812 37.15 -3.40 16.68
CA ALA A 812 36.61 -2.89 17.94
C ALA A 812 36.34 -4.03 18.93
N GLY A 813 37.27 -4.25 19.87
CA GLY A 813 36.98 -4.76 21.22
C GLY A 813 36.15 -6.04 21.39
N ALA A 814 36.14 -6.96 20.43
CA ALA A 814 35.44 -8.25 20.56
C ALA A 814 36.39 -9.42 20.24
N ASP A 815 36.14 -10.55 20.91
CA ASP A 815 36.84 -11.83 20.75
C ASP A 815 36.79 -12.31 19.27
N VAL A 816 37.82 -13.04 18.80
CA VAL A 816 37.83 -13.70 17.48
C VAL A 816 36.59 -14.56 17.31
N THR A 817 35.83 -14.32 16.23
CA THR A 817 34.62 -15.08 15.92
C THR A 817 34.94 -16.29 15.05
N PHE A 818 34.10 -17.33 15.08
CA PHE A 818 34.23 -18.47 14.17
C PHE A 818 34.08 -18.09 12.69
N ALA A 819 33.43 -16.96 12.39
CA ALA A 819 33.38 -16.38 11.05
C ALA A 819 34.75 -15.85 10.60
N ASP A 820 35.53 -15.25 11.51
CA ASP A 820 36.90 -14.79 11.23
C ASP A 820 37.81 -15.99 10.90
N ILE A 821 37.66 -17.11 11.60
CA ILE A 821 38.41 -18.36 11.36
C ILE A 821 38.06 -18.98 10.00
N ALA A 822 36.78 -19.06 9.66
CA ALA A 822 36.34 -19.59 8.37
C ALA A 822 36.82 -18.72 7.19
N LEU A 823 36.82 -17.40 7.37
CA LEU A 823 37.28 -16.44 6.37
C LEU A 823 38.80 -16.49 6.18
N MET A 824 39.58 -16.62 7.26
CA MET A 824 41.04 -16.80 7.20
C MET A 824 41.42 -18.12 6.50
N ALA A 825 40.71 -19.21 6.80
CA ALA A 825 40.88 -20.51 6.13
C ALA A 825 40.67 -20.40 4.62
N GLN A 826 39.70 -19.59 4.21
CA GLN A 826 39.34 -19.38 2.82
C GLN A 826 40.39 -18.53 2.09
N VAL A 827 40.93 -17.47 2.71
CA VAL A 827 42.04 -16.68 2.14
C VAL A 827 43.29 -17.54 2.00
N GLU A 828 43.61 -18.37 2.99
CA GLU A 828 44.78 -19.27 2.97
C GLU A 828 44.62 -20.37 1.92
N TYR A 829 43.43 -20.96 1.78
CA TYR A 829 43.12 -21.93 0.71
C TYR A 829 43.22 -21.30 -0.68
N MET A 830 42.73 -20.07 -0.87
CA MET A 830 42.81 -19.38 -2.16
C MET A 830 44.26 -18.96 -2.49
N HIS A 831 45.05 -18.63 -1.48
CA HIS A 831 46.50 -18.42 -1.63
C HIS A 831 47.22 -19.73 -2.03
N GLU A 832 46.95 -20.84 -1.36
CA GLU A 832 47.52 -22.16 -1.69
C GLU A 832 47.14 -22.62 -3.11
N MET A 833 45.92 -22.28 -3.56
CA MET A 833 45.39 -22.72 -4.85
C MET A 833 45.79 -21.86 -6.04
N TYR A 834 45.87 -20.54 -5.87
CA TYR A 834 46.01 -19.59 -6.98
C TYR A 834 47.22 -18.66 -6.86
N GLY A 835 47.98 -18.75 -5.76
CA GLY A 835 49.18 -17.96 -5.53
C GLY A 835 48.89 -16.58 -4.91
N LEU A 836 49.93 -16.03 -4.29
CA LEU A 836 49.87 -14.81 -3.47
C LEU A 836 49.57 -13.56 -4.32
N ASP A 837 50.05 -13.55 -5.56
CA ASP A 837 49.82 -12.47 -6.52
C ASP A 837 48.35 -12.39 -6.93
N TRP A 838 47.67 -13.54 -7.10
CA TRP A 838 46.25 -13.59 -7.42
C TRP A 838 45.38 -13.05 -6.27
N VAL A 839 45.74 -13.37 -5.02
CA VAL A 839 45.07 -12.85 -3.82
C VAL A 839 45.29 -11.34 -3.67
N ALA A 840 46.47 -10.84 -4.06
CA ALA A 840 46.83 -9.42 -3.98
C ALA A 840 46.13 -8.53 -5.03
N GLU A 841 45.68 -9.07 -6.15
CA GLU A 841 44.96 -8.32 -7.18
C GLU A 841 43.46 -8.15 -6.88
N HIS A 842 42.91 -8.91 -5.93
CA HIS A 842 41.48 -8.88 -5.59
C HIS A 842 41.22 -8.02 -4.34
N GLY A 843 40.71 -6.80 -4.55
CA GLY A 843 40.67 -5.73 -3.54
C GLY A 843 40.11 -6.09 -2.16
N MET A 844 39.06 -6.92 -2.09
CA MET A 844 38.55 -7.43 -0.80
C MET A 844 39.54 -8.42 -0.17
N LEU A 845 39.90 -9.50 -0.87
CA LEU A 845 40.80 -10.55 -0.37
C LEU A 845 42.18 -10.01 0.02
N ARG A 846 42.69 -9.01 -0.71
CA ARG A 846 43.92 -8.28 -0.38
C ARG A 846 43.81 -7.54 0.95
N LEU A 847 42.71 -6.82 1.21
CA LEU A 847 42.48 -6.12 2.49
C LEU A 847 42.44 -7.08 3.68
N TRP A 848 41.85 -8.27 3.48
CA TRP A 848 41.79 -9.33 4.51
C TRP A 848 43.15 -9.99 4.74
N TRP A 849 43.91 -10.24 3.67
CA TRP A 849 45.27 -10.76 3.74
C TRP A 849 46.27 -9.77 4.37
N GLU A 850 46.22 -8.49 3.99
CA GLU A 850 47.08 -7.45 4.56
C GLU A 850 46.78 -7.18 6.05
N ARG A 851 45.51 -7.33 6.49
CA ARG A 851 45.15 -7.32 7.92
C ARG A 851 45.67 -8.54 8.68
N ALA A 852 45.74 -9.71 8.06
CA ALA A 852 46.26 -10.93 8.68
C ALA A 852 47.81 -10.96 8.76
N LYS A 853 48.51 -10.23 7.89
CA LYS A 853 49.98 -10.18 7.82
C LYS A 853 50.67 -9.24 8.83
N GLY A 854 49.91 -8.35 9.48
CA GLY A 854 50.46 -7.20 10.22
C GLY A 854 50.96 -7.45 11.65
N GLU A 855 50.71 -8.62 12.24
CA GLU A 855 51.20 -8.98 13.59
C GLU A 855 51.72 -10.44 13.54
N GLU A 856 52.82 -10.77 14.21
CA GLU A 856 53.38 -12.13 14.23
C GLU A 856 52.56 -13.03 15.18
N TRP A 857 51.55 -13.73 14.66
CA TRP A 857 50.59 -14.54 15.43
C TRP A 857 51.09 -15.94 15.87
N VAL A 858 52.36 -16.10 16.27
CA VAL A 858 52.87 -17.43 16.66
C VAL A 858 53.57 -17.40 18.03
N VAL A 859 52.79 -17.53 19.10
CA VAL A 859 53.35 -17.94 20.41
C VAL A 859 53.72 -19.41 20.33
N LYS A 860 55.01 -19.71 20.50
CA LYS A 860 55.53 -21.08 20.45
C LYS A 860 54.93 -21.94 21.56
N ARG A 861 54.55 -23.16 21.21
CA ARG A 861 53.85 -24.12 22.08
C ARG A 861 54.57 -24.37 23.41
N GLU A 862 55.90 -24.29 23.44
CA GLU A 862 56.68 -24.49 24.67
C GLU A 862 56.49 -23.36 25.69
N ALA A 863 56.28 -22.12 25.25
CA ALA A 863 56.05 -20.98 26.13
C ALA A 863 54.67 -21.02 26.80
N LEU A 864 53.66 -21.51 26.07
CA LEU A 864 52.30 -21.72 26.58
C LEU A 864 52.25 -22.85 27.62
N LEU A 865 53.02 -23.92 27.40
CA LEU A 865 53.10 -25.03 28.36
C LEU A 865 53.85 -24.64 29.64
N GLU A 866 54.87 -23.77 29.54
CA GLU A 866 55.60 -23.28 30.72
C GLU A 866 54.74 -22.33 31.56
N ALA A 867 54.02 -21.40 30.92
CA ALA A 867 53.11 -20.46 31.61
C ALA A 867 51.93 -21.18 32.29
N ASP A 868 51.39 -22.23 31.68
CA ASP A 868 50.34 -23.06 32.27
C ASP A 868 50.86 -23.87 33.47
N ARG A 869 52.14 -24.25 33.44
CA ARG A 869 52.78 -25.00 34.52
C ARG A 869 53.16 -24.12 35.72
N THR A 870 53.54 -22.87 35.48
CA THR A 870 53.99 -21.93 36.51
C THR A 870 52.90 -20.96 36.98
N GLY A 871 51.82 -20.82 36.21
CA GLY A 871 50.71 -19.90 36.47
C GLY A 871 51.02 -18.43 36.14
N GLU A 872 52.23 -18.11 35.67
CA GLU A 872 52.66 -16.76 35.34
C GLU A 872 52.39 -16.42 33.87
N TRP A 873 51.14 -16.06 33.57
CA TRP A 873 50.70 -15.68 32.22
C TRP A 873 51.08 -14.26 31.80
N GLY A 874 51.54 -13.43 32.75
CA GLY A 874 51.82 -12.01 32.50
C GLY A 874 52.91 -11.77 31.44
N CYS A 875 53.92 -12.65 31.37
CA CYS A 875 55.05 -12.49 30.44
C CYS A 875 54.72 -12.91 28.99
N VAL A 876 53.64 -13.67 28.79
CA VAL A 876 53.17 -14.15 27.46
C VAL A 876 52.14 -13.19 26.85
N LEU A 877 51.54 -12.32 27.67
CA LEU A 877 50.51 -11.37 27.24
C LEU A 877 51.05 -9.97 26.88
N ASP A 878 52.27 -9.64 27.32
CA ASP A 878 52.93 -8.35 27.05
C ASP A 878 53.87 -8.34 25.81
N ALA A 879 54.11 -9.51 25.19
CA ALA A 879 54.82 -9.66 23.92
C ALA A 879 53.84 -10.04 22.81
#